data_AF-A0A9D6CAC1-F1
#
_entry.id   AF-A0A9D6CAC1-F1
#
_cell.length_a   1.000
_cell.length_b   1.000
_cell.length_c   1.000
_cell.angle_alpha   90.00
_cell.angle_beta   90.00
_cell.angle_gamma   90.00
#
_symmetry.space_group_name_H-M   'P 1'
#
loop_
_entity.id
_entity.type
_entity.pdbx_description
1 polymer ?
#
loop_
_entity_poly.entity_id
_entity_poly.type
_entity_poly.pdbx_seq_one_letter_code
_entity_poly.pdbx_strand_id
1 'polypeptide(L)'
;MASARWKSWRRPAGSDRGTSRRCLRCTRAPVCRRLNHARAAYPCLATRPVKQCKSRFASMGSHDEFDAAVRRHDARVAALGLTIWAGSEPTFTDRSAQTPEWLSQALGGDKAPRAEDVLGGICRRFPGSMVMRSVGRQYPGEERPRWNFGIYRHRDETAAWHGPPDPLLAQFPPETDPAASLDAWAAALGTELEARGYPVSPVATDDAPMRRLLMRANADVALPDPRDACLTRSSVHDRATPPGGLCDELAEAGAYLFMLGMQAFDGQSTARIELPMFNQVPMFLDVLGCVAQAARTCHLPSLVLAGYPPPVDDTVEWTTVTPDPAVIEINSAPSVDAEHFLRCSREIYAAAEAQGLAPYRLYFNGAVADSGGGGQITLGGPSPEASPFLHEARLLPRLVRFFNRHPALSYLYCHDFVGGSGQSVRADERGTDAFDELELALALLDRQAELSPELLWHSLASFLCDTSGNSHRAEMNIEKLWNPFLAGRGKLGLVEFRALRMQHTPERATALVCLLRGITAMLARGHYTLPLMDWGRELHERFALPFYLEQDLDAVLKTLDSTGLGLGEAIHAVLHREEFRQWGQLALPGCRLEVRRALEFWPLLGDAASPEQRGSSRLVDASTARVELRLRPQQGRESDWHGWQVLVAGIDLPMRQERDSEGALKVFGLRYRSFVPGWGLHPALGAQAPVQLLLRHRAHSADYLVTLHEWRPDGEAYPGMPDNLADASRRRAERITLDILPRDPDLIPRSAPAHGLDPFCLDLRALSC
;
A
#
# COMPACT_ATOMS: atom_id res chain seq x y z
N MET A 1 7.04 25.02 0.72
CA MET A 1 7.24 26.36 1.34
C MET A 1 5.90 27.06 1.43
N ALA A 2 5.41 27.34 2.64
CA ALA A 2 4.48 28.42 2.96
C ALA A 2 4.41 28.53 4.49
N SER A 3 5.39 29.23 5.07
CA SER A 3 5.38 29.65 6.47
C SER A 3 4.51 30.90 6.60
N ALA A 4 3.38 30.83 7.29
CA ALA A 4 2.65 32.03 7.69
C ALA A 4 3.27 32.60 8.98
N ARG A 5 4.10 33.63 8.80
CA ARG A 5 4.63 34.47 9.87
C ARG A 5 3.50 35.32 10.47
N TRP A 6 3.23 35.17 11.76
CA TRP A 6 2.53 36.16 12.56
C TRP A 6 3.56 37.04 13.30
N LYS A 7 3.62 38.32 12.93
CA LYS A 7 4.15 39.45 13.72
C LYS A 7 2.99 40.46 13.75
N SER A 8 2.65 41.20 14.80
CA SER A 8 3.31 41.55 16.05
C SER A 8 2.27 42.30 16.90
N TRP A 9 2.21 42.07 18.20
CA TRP A 9 1.72 43.08 19.14
C TRP A 9 2.73 43.26 20.26
N ARG A 10 3.16 44.51 20.41
CA ARG A 10 4.24 45.00 21.28
C ARG A 10 3.83 44.87 22.74
N ARG A 11 4.74 44.39 23.59
CA ARG A 11 4.83 44.78 25.01
C ARG A 11 6.08 45.65 25.19
N PRO A 12 6.05 46.69 26.02
CA PRO A 12 7.26 47.20 26.64
C PRO A 12 7.35 46.78 28.11
N ALA A 13 8.58 46.38 28.48
CA ALA A 13 9.27 46.48 29.78
C ALA A 13 8.60 45.87 31.03
N GLY A 14 9.29 45.10 31.88
CA GLY A 14 10.70 44.72 31.94
C GLY A 14 10.93 43.76 33.12
N SER A 15 12.10 43.09 33.09
CA SER A 15 12.97 42.65 34.21
C SER A 15 12.31 42.22 35.54
N ASP A 16 12.67 41.14 36.22
CA ASP A 16 13.86 40.30 36.19
C ASP A 16 13.57 39.09 37.11
N ARG A 17 14.23 37.96 36.85
CA ARG A 17 14.62 36.88 37.79
C ARG A 17 13.57 36.14 38.64
N GLY A 18 13.76 34.82 38.69
CA GLY A 18 13.69 34.10 39.96
C GLY A 18 12.91 32.79 39.97
N THR A 19 13.57 31.73 39.54
CA THR A 19 13.64 30.43 40.24
C THR A 19 12.40 29.81 40.89
N SER A 20 12.04 28.65 40.31
CA SER A 20 11.98 27.35 40.98
C SER A 20 10.66 26.84 41.57
N ARG A 21 10.42 25.58 41.18
CA ARG A 21 9.98 24.45 42.00
C ARG A 21 8.49 24.32 42.39
N ARG A 22 7.96 23.23 41.82
CA ARG A 22 7.35 22.06 42.47
C ARG A 22 5.89 22.17 42.93
N CYS A 23 5.11 21.21 42.42
CA CYS A 23 4.31 20.21 43.15
C CYS A 23 3.35 20.74 44.24
N LEU A 24 2.09 20.31 44.32
CA LEU A 24 1.65 18.93 44.41
C LEU A 24 0.11 18.86 44.31
N ARG A 25 -0.34 17.69 43.88
CA ARG A 25 -1.69 17.11 43.94
C ARG A 25 -2.53 17.53 45.16
N CYS A 26 -3.86 17.60 44.98
CA CYS A 26 -4.74 16.94 45.95
C CYS A 26 -6.13 16.54 45.39
N THR A 27 -6.62 15.49 46.01
CA THR A 27 -7.71 14.53 45.77
C THR A 27 -9.15 14.96 46.12
N ARG A 28 -10.11 14.21 45.53
CA ARG A 28 -11.36 13.63 46.11
C ARG A 28 -12.68 14.44 46.07
N ALA A 29 -13.76 13.65 45.96
CA ALA A 29 -15.14 13.94 45.52
C ALA A 29 -16.16 14.00 46.71
N PRO A 30 -17.44 13.59 46.60
CA PRO A 30 -18.65 14.23 46.01
C PRO A 30 -19.86 14.31 46.99
N VAL A 31 -20.96 15.04 46.71
CA VAL A 31 -22.30 14.81 47.36
C VAL A 31 -23.50 15.25 46.47
N CYS A 32 -24.55 14.41 46.43
CA CYS A 32 -25.90 14.58 45.85
C CYS A 32 -26.83 15.60 46.56
N ARG A 33 -27.85 16.13 45.86
CA ARG A 33 -29.29 16.02 46.24
C ARG A 33 -30.27 16.55 45.18
N ARG A 34 -31.44 15.91 45.13
CA ARG A 34 -32.61 16.08 44.23
C ARG A 34 -33.50 17.27 44.63
N LEU A 35 -34.33 17.77 43.69
CA LEU A 35 -35.72 18.20 43.91
C LEU A 35 -36.54 18.12 42.61
N ASN A 36 -37.78 17.62 42.72
CA ASN A 36 -38.79 17.40 41.67
C ASN A 36 -39.81 18.55 41.65
N HIS A 37 -40.36 18.92 40.48
CA HIS A 37 -41.79 19.23 40.31
C HIS A 37 -42.26 19.06 38.83
N ALA A 38 -43.50 18.59 38.70
CA ALA A 38 -44.29 18.18 37.53
C ALA A 38 -44.88 19.40 36.76
N ARG A 39 -45.53 19.37 35.58
CA ARG A 39 -45.93 18.42 34.51
C ARG A 39 -46.53 19.31 33.39
N ALA A 40 -46.28 19.04 32.11
CA ALA A 40 -47.24 19.29 31.01
C ALA A 40 -46.81 18.49 29.77
N ALA A 41 -47.75 17.73 29.19
CA ALA A 41 -47.51 16.64 28.26
C ALA A 41 -47.81 17.04 26.80
N TYR A 42 -46.89 16.70 25.90
CA TYR A 42 -47.13 16.40 24.48
C TYR A 42 -46.21 15.20 24.12
N PRO A 43 -46.65 14.23 23.30
CA PRO A 43 -45.89 13.00 23.08
C PRO A 43 -44.71 13.28 22.13
N CYS A 44 -43.52 13.41 22.72
CA CYS A 44 -42.27 13.37 21.98
C CYS A 44 -42.05 11.92 21.51
N LEU A 45 -42.00 11.71 20.20
CA LEU A 45 -41.52 10.46 19.59
C LEU A 45 -40.04 10.30 19.95
N ALA A 46 -39.81 9.69 21.12
CA ALA A 46 -38.48 9.31 21.57
C ALA A 46 -37.84 8.41 20.51
N THR A 47 -36.74 8.89 19.95
CA THR A 47 -35.69 8.09 19.31
C THR A 47 -35.34 6.96 20.26
N ARG A 48 -35.92 5.77 20.03
CA ARG A 48 -35.49 4.56 20.71
C ARG A 48 -34.01 4.36 20.34
N PRO A 49 -33.11 4.10 21.31
CA PRO A 49 -31.78 3.65 20.98
C PRO A 49 -31.94 2.42 20.09
N VAL A 50 -31.29 2.46 18.93
CA VAL A 50 -31.17 1.33 18.02
C VAL A 50 -30.75 0.14 18.87
N LYS A 51 -31.69 -0.80 19.12
CA LYS A 51 -31.31 -2.13 19.55
C LYS A 51 -30.28 -2.55 18.52
N GLN A 52 -29.03 -2.75 18.97
CA GLN A 52 -27.97 -3.38 18.20
C GLN A 52 -28.62 -4.48 17.39
N CYS A 53 -28.82 -4.21 16.11
CA CYS A 53 -29.14 -5.24 15.16
C CYS A 53 -27.87 -6.07 15.19
N LYS A 54 -27.92 -7.22 15.88
CA LYS A 54 -26.88 -8.24 15.76
C LYS A 54 -26.65 -8.35 14.27
N SER A 55 -25.50 -7.86 13.86
CA SER A 55 -25.06 -7.80 12.50
C SER A 55 -25.33 -9.18 11.91
N ARG A 56 -26.04 -9.26 10.80
CA ARG A 56 -26.10 -10.49 9.98
C ARG A 56 -24.73 -10.81 9.34
N PHE A 57 -23.65 -10.25 9.87
CA PHE A 57 -22.26 -10.50 9.52
C PHE A 57 -21.73 -11.74 10.27
N ALA A 58 -22.56 -12.78 10.33
CA ALA A 58 -22.19 -14.10 10.80
C ALA A 58 -22.00 -14.99 9.57
N SER A 59 -20.87 -14.82 8.91
CA SER A 59 -20.05 -15.93 8.40
C SER A 59 -18.75 -15.32 7.87
N MET A 60 -17.85 -14.98 8.79
CA MET A 60 -16.51 -15.47 8.53
C MET A 60 -16.70 -16.98 8.36
N GLY A 61 -16.43 -17.50 7.18
CA GLY A 61 -15.78 -18.79 7.18
C GLY A 61 -14.62 -18.67 8.17
N SER A 62 -14.48 -19.62 9.08
CA SER A 62 -13.42 -19.55 10.09
C SER A 62 -12.07 -19.26 9.39
N HIS A 63 -11.07 -18.76 10.11
CA HIS A 63 -9.73 -18.63 9.53
C HIS A 63 -9.32 -19.92 8.78
N ASP A 64 -9.75 -21.08 9.29
CA ASP A 64 -9.56 -22.38 8.65
C ASP A 64 -10.24 -22.51 7.27
N GLU A 65 -11.44 -21.96 7.06
CA GLU A 65 -12.11 -21.98 5.76
C GLU A 65 -11.41 -21.12 4.72
N PHE A 66 -10.92 -19.94 5.13
CA PHE A 66 -10.13 -19.07 4.26
C PHE A 66 -8.80 -19.74 3.90
N ASP A 67 -8.08 -20.25 4.89
CA ASP A 67 -6.81 -20.96 4.69
C ASP A 67 -7.01 -22.19 3.80
N ALA A 68 -8.11 -22.94 3.97
CA ALA A 68 -8.45 -24.05 3.10
C ALA A 68 -8.79 -23.61 1.66
N ALA A 69 -9.41 -22.44 1.47
CA ALA A 69 -9.65 -21.89 0.14
C ALA A 69 -8.35 -21.49 -0.55
N VAL A 70 -7.41 -20.88 0.18
CA VAL A 70 -6.07 -20.54 -0.31
C VAL A 70 -5.30 -21.80 -0.74
N ARG A 71 -5.27 -22.85 0.09
CA ARG A 71 -4.67 -24.14 -0.28
C ARG A 71 -5.28 -24.77 -1.52
N ARG A 72 -6.61 -24.71 -1.66
CA ARG A 72 -7.31 -25.21 -2.86
C ARG A 72 -6.94 -24.39 -4.11
N HIS A 73 -6.79 -23.08 -3.98
CA HIS A 73 -6.32 -22.23 -5.06
C HIS A 73 -4.90 -22.61 -5.50
N ASP A 74 -3.98 -22.79 -4.54
CA ASP A 74 -2.60 -23.24 -4.83
C ASP A 74 -2.57 -24.60 -5.54
N ALA A 75 -3.35 -25.57 -5.07
CA ALA A 75 -3.46 -26.88 -5.70
C ALA A 75 -3.97 -26.79 -7.16
N ARG A 76 -4.91 -25.87 -7.45
CA ARG A 76 -5.43 -25.64 -8.81
C ARG A 76 -4.39 -25.02 -9.73
N VAL A 77 -3.64 -24.03 -9.25
CA VAL A 77 -2.55 -23.40 -10.04
C VAL A 77 -1.43 -24.42 -10.29
N ALA A 78 -1.04 -25.17 -9.27
CA ALA A 78 -0.01 -26.21 -9.38
C ALA A 78 -0.42 -27.34 -10.35
N ALA A 79 -1.70 -27.73 -10.39
CA ALA A 79 -2.22 -28.73 -11.33
C ALA A 79 -2.09 -28.29 -12.81
N LEU A 80 -1.96 -26.99 -13.09
CA LEU A 80 -1.67 -26.47 -14.43
C LEU A 80 -0.16 -26.48 -14.76
N GLY A 81 0.70 -26.96 -13.86
CA GLY A 81 2.16 -26.95 -14.03
C GLY A 81 2.73 -25.55 -14.15
N LEU A 82 2.13 -24.57 -13.47
CA LEU A 82 2.57 -23.17 -13.48
C LEU A 82 3.20 -22.81 -12.13
N THR A 83 4.34 -22.15 -12.17
CA THR A 83 5.03 -21.61 -11.00
C THR A 83 4.85 -20.10 -10.99
N ILE A 84 3.91 -19.61 -10.19
CA ILE A 84 3.58 -18.17 -10.10
C ILE A 84 3.83 -17.72 -8.66
N TRP A 85 4.99 -17.10 -8.45
CA TRP A 85 5.40 -16.52 -7.17
C TRP A 85 4.81 -15.13 -7.01
N ALA A 86 4.62 -14.71 -5.76
CA ALA A 86 4.01 -13.42 -5.42
C ALA A 86 4.82 -12.65 -4.37
N GLY A 87 5.23 -11.43 -4.69
CA GLY A 87 5.82 -10.47 -3.75
C GLY A 87 4.85 -9.34 -3.41
N SER A 88 5.12 -8.64 -2.31
CA SER A 88 4.37 -7.45 -1.90
C SER A 88 5.24 -6.47 -1.12
N GLU A 89 4.86 -5.20 -1.14
CA GLU A 89 5.56 -4.10 -0.45
C GLU A 89 4.63 -3.43 0.59
N PRO A 90 4.17 -4.15 1.64
CA PRO A 90 3.26 -3.56 2.62
C PRO A 90 3.89 -2.39 3.38
N THR A 91 3.08 -1.33 3.59
CA THR A 91 3.51 -0.11 4.28
C THR A 91 2.66 0.17 5.52
N PHE A 92 3.33 0.54 6.61
CA PHE A 92 2.71 0.79 7.92
C PHE A 92 3.04 2.19 8.41
N THR A 93 2.11 2.82 9.12
CA THR A 93 2.28 4.19 9.64
C THR A 93 1.71 4.33 11.05
N ASP A 94 2.21 5.29 11.82
CA ASP A 94 1.53 5.74 13.03
C ASP A 94 0.31 6.57 12.62
N ARG A 95 -0.87 5.94 12.66
CA ARG A 95 -2.14 6.56 12.25
C ARG A 95 -2.55 7.77 13.09
N SER A 96 -1.93 7.96 14.26
CA SER A 96 -2.22 9.05 15.20
C SER A 96 -1.19 10.18 15.13
N ALA A 97 -0.04 9.94 14.49
CA ALA A 97 1.06 10.88 14.46
C ALA A 97 0.75 12.09 13.56
N GLN A 98 1.18 13.26 14.05
CA GLN A 98 1.18 14.53 13.32
C GLN A 98 2.60 15.08 13.15
N THR A 99 3.62 14.28 13.47
CA THR A 99 5.01 14.70 13.39
C THR A 99 5.54 14.53 11.95
N PRO A 100 6.50 15.37 11.52
CA PRO A 100 6.95 15.39 10.12
C PRO A 100 7.41 14.04 9.57
N GLU A 101 8.10 13.22 10.36
CA GLU A 101 8.61 11.88 10.00
C GLU A 101 7.51 10.86 9.65
N TRP A 102 6.31 11.04 10.21
CA TRP A 102 5.13 10.22 9.92
C TRP A 102 4.19 10.90 8.92
N LEU A 103 4.51 12.09 8.42
CA LEU A 103 3.71 12.83 7.44
C LEU A 103 4.37 12.99 6.06
N SER A 104 5.68 13.30 6.02
CA SER A 104 6.38 13.59 4.77
C SER A 104 7.89 13.37 4.82
N GLN A 105 8.51 13.45 5.99
CA GLN A 105 9.95 13.23 6.15
C GLN A 105 10.25 11.73 6.25
N ALA A 106 11.41 11.35 5.77
CA ALA A 106 11.87 9.98 5.86
C ALA A 106 12.41 9.61 7.23
N LEU A 107 13.22 10.51 7.79
CA LEU A 107 13.94 10.31 9.03
C LEU A 107 13.46 11.31 10.08
N GLY A 108 13.65 10.97 11.35
CA GLY A 108 13.29 11.81 12.49
C GLY A 108 12.48 11.04 13.53
N GLY A 109 12.39 11.64 14.72
CA GLY A 109 11.57 11.14 15.82
C GLY A 109 11.92 9.71 16.22
N ASP A 110 10.89 8.88 16.34
CA ASP A 110 10.95 7.49 16.81
C ASP A 110 10.96 6.46 15.68
N LYS A 111 11.02 6.89 14.41
CA LYS A 111 10.73 6.03 13.28
C LYS A 111 11.78 4.94 13.01
N ALA A 112 13.07 5.28 13.08
CA ALA A 112 14.14 4.30 12.93
C ALA A 112 14.12 3.26 14.06
N PRO A 113 14.04 3.64 15.36
CA PRO A 113 13.83 2.68 16.45
C PRO A 113 12.59 1.79 16.24
N ARG A 114 11.45 2.35 15.80
CA ARG A 114 10.27 1.52 15.51
C ARG A 114 10.47 0.54 14.34
N ALA A 115 11.25 0.90 13.33
CA ALA A 115 11.60 -0.01 12.24
C ALA A 115 12.45 -1.18 12.74
N GLU A 116 13.39 -0.91 13.65
CA GLU A 116 14.18 -1.93 14.34
C GLU A 116 13.31 -2.82 15.24
N ASP A 117 12.32 -2.24 15.95
CA ASP A 117 11.38 -3.00 16.77
C ASP A 117 10.47 -3.91 15.94
N VAL A 118 10.01 -3.43 14.78
CA VAL A 118 9.25 -4.25 13.80
C VAL A 118 10.12 -5.39 13.29
N LEU A 119 11.36 -5.10 12.87
CA LEU A 119 12.33 -6.10 12.44
C LEU A 119 12.54 -7.17 13.52
N GLY A 120 12.79 -6.77 14.77
CA GLY A 120 12.93 -7.69 15.90
C GLY A 120 11.66 -8.50 16.17
N GLY A 121 10.48 -7.89 15.97
CA GLY A 121 9.19 -8.56 15.99
C GLY A 121 9.06 -9.67 14.95
N ILE A 122 9.50 -9.41 13.71
CA ILE A 122 9.49 -10.38 12.60
C ILE A 122 10.53 -11.48 12.85
N CYS A 123 11.76 -11.15 13.24
CA CYS A 123 12.81 -12.14 13.52
C CYS A 123 12.42 -13.12 14.64
N ARG A 124 11.69 -12.67 15.67
CA ARG A 124 11.18 -13.57 16.73
C ARG A 124 10.16 -14.60 16.22
N ARG A 125 9.50 -14.31 15.10
CA ARG A 125 8.53 -15.22 14.44
C ARG A 125 9.20 -16.15 13.42
N PHE A 126 10.42 -15.79 12.99
CA PHE A 126 11.23 -16.56 12.05
C PHE A 126 12.62 -16.85 12.65
N PRO A 127 12.72 -17.80 13.60
CA PRO A 127 13.99 -18.13 14.25
C PRO A 127 15.01 -18.67 13.24
N GLY A 128 16.30 -18.43 13.50
CA GLY A 128 17.39 -18.87 12.61
C GLY A 128 17.65 -17.94 11.42
N SER A 129 16.94 -16.81 11.33
CA SER A 129 17.18 -15.77 10.33
C SER A 129 18.50 -15.02 10.58
N MET A 130 19.20 -14.67 9.51
CA MET A 130 20.30 -13.71 9.56
C MET A 130 19.73 -12.29 9.46
N VAL A 131 20.10 -11.42 10.40
CA VAL A 131 19.78 -9.98 10.34
C VAL A 131 20.96 -9.24 9.74
N MET A 132 20.70 -8.37 8.77
CA MET A 132 21.76 -7.58 8.13
C MET A 132 21.31 -6.15 7.88
N ARG A 133 22.23 -5.20 8.15
CA ARG A 133 22.08 -3.78 7.84
C ARG A 133 22.74 -3.50 6.49
N SER A 134 21.97 -3.56 5.41
CA SER A 134 22.47 -3.32 4.05
C SER A 134 22.30 -1.86 3.62
N VAL A 135 22.97 -1.48 2.54
CA VAL A 135 22.75 -0.19 1.89
C VAL A 135 21.32 -0.12 1.35
N GLY A 136 20.59 0.93 1.73
CA GLY A 136 19.24 1.24 1.27
C GLY A 136 19.22 2.33 0.20
N ARG A 137 18.01 2.84 -0.08
CA ARG A 137 17.82 3.89 -1.09
C ARG A 137 18.45 5.21 -0.63
N GLN A 138 19.10 5.90 -1.57
CA GLN A 138 19.53 7.29 -1.42
C GLN A 138 18.60 8.19 -2.23
N TYR A 139 18.00 9.18 -1.57
CA TYR A 139 17.14 10.16 -2.25
C TYR A 139 17.95 11.36 -2.77
N PRO A 140 17.47 12.06 -3.82
CA PRO A 140 18.15 13.24 -4.33
C PRO A 140 18.42 14.29 -3.25
N GLY A 141 19.66 14.73 -3.14
CA GLY A 141 20.10 15.73 -2.15
C GLY A 141 20.59 15.15 -0.82
N GLU A 142 20.52 13.83 -0.61
CA GLU A 142 21.15 13.18 0.55
C GLU A 142 22.63 12.89 0.28
N GLU A 143 23.50 13.10 1.28
CA GLU A 143 24.94 12.84 1.17
C GLU A 143 25.29 11.35 1.23
N ARG A 144 24.48 10.56 1.96
CA ARG A 144 24.71 9.14 2.22
C ARG A 144 23.44 8.32 1.97
N PRO A 145 23.57 7.06 1.55
CA PRO A 145 22.43 6.15 1.48
C PRO A 145 21.86 5.90 2.87
N ARG A 146 20.58 5.59 2.92
CA ARG A 146 19.93 5.17 4.18
C ARG A 146 20.23 3.71 4.46
N TRP A 147 19.96 3.27 5.68
CA TRP A 147 20.00 1.85 6.02
C TRP A 147 18.78 1.12 5.47
N ASN A 148 19.00 -0.13 5.11
CA ASN A 148 17.95 -1.11 4.91
C ASN A 148 18.18 -2.28 5.87
N PHE A 149 17.18 -2.59 6.70
CA PHE A 149 17.28 -3.68 7.66
C PHE A 149 16.67 -4.91 7.04
N GLY A 150 17.44 -5.97 6.80
CA GLY A 150 16.88 -7.16 6.19
C GLY A 150 17.08 -8.44 6.98
N ILE A 151 16.24 -9.38 6.63
CA ILE A 151 16.07 -10.71 7.20
C ILE A 151 16.33 -11.69 6.06
N TYR A 152 17.40 -12.48 6.20
CA TYR A 152 17.81 -13.47 5.23
C TYR A 152 17.59 -14.88 5.79
N ARG A 153 16.93 -15.74 5.01
CA ARG A 153 16.53 -17.08 5.44
C ARG A 153 16.63 -18.09 4.30
N HIS A 154 16.72 -19.36 4.65
CA HIS A 154 16.41 -20.42 3.71
C HIS A 154 14.90 -20.60 3.58
N ARG A 155 14.45 -20.91 2.36
CA ARG A 155 13.05 -21.19 2.05
C ARG A 155 12.59 -22.55 2.55
N ASP A 156 13.51 -23.48 2.77
CA ASP A 156 13.26 -24.79 3.38
C ASP A 156 13.11 -24.74 4.91
N GLU A 157 13.10 -23.52 5.48
CA GLU A 157 12.96 -23.22 6.91
C GLU A 157 14.15 -23.68 7.78
N THR A 158 15.25 -24.13 7.17
CA THR A 158 16.50 -24.31 7.90
C THR A 158 17.11 -22.96 8.32
N ALA A 159 17.86 -22.96 9.42
CA ALA A 159 18.46 -21.73 9.92
C ALA A 159 19.58 -21.26 8.99
N ALA A 160 19.47 -20.04 8.46
CA ALA A 160 20.53 -19.42 7.66
C ALA A 160 21.67 -18.87 8.55
N TRP A 161 21.39 -18.64 9.84
CA TRP A 161 22.36 -18.10 10.78
C TRP A 161 22.55 -19.00 12.00
N HIS A 162 23.82 -19.31 12.28
CA HIS A 162 24.23 -20.12 13.44
C HIS A 162 25.18 -19.38 14.39
N GLY A 163 25.51 -18.12 14.10
CA GLY A 163 26.41 -17.32 14.92
C GLY A 163 25.70 -16.64 16.10
N PRO A 164 26.39 -15.73 16.80
CA PRO A 164 25.79 -14.91 17.86
C PRO A 164 24.59 -14.10 17.34
N PRO A 165 23.57 -13.83 18.15
CA PRO A 165 22.41 -13.08 17.72
C PRO A 165 22.75 -11.63 17.35
N ASP A 166 21.90 -11.03 16.53
CA ASP A 166 21.88 -9.58 16.36
C ASP A 166 21.64 -8.90 17.72
N PRO A 167 22.27 -7.75 18.02
CA PRO A 167 22.01 -7.04 19.28
C PRO A 167 20.54 -6.66 19.49
N LEU A 168 19.72 -6.53 18.43
CA LEU A 168 18.26 -6.34 18.55
C LEU A 168 17.52 -7.53 19.17
N LEU A 169 18.13 -8.72 19.13
CA LEU A 169 17.56 -9.98 19.60
C LEU A 169 18.26 -10.50 20.86
N ALA A 170 19.43 -9.96 21.17
CA ALA A 170 20.23 -10.36 22.31
C ALA A 170 19.60 -9.87 23.63
N GLN A 171 19.67 -10.71 24.66
CA GLN A 171 19.42 -10.30 26.04
C GLN A 171 20.79 -10.13 26.71
N PHE A 172 21.21 -8.88 26.90
CA PHE A 172 22.51 -8.60 27.51
C PHE A 172 22.40 -8.55 29.04
N PRO A 173 23.27 -9.26 29.79
CA PRO A 173 23.54 -8.91 31.18
C PRO A 173 24.20 -7.52 31.26
N PRO A 174 24.04 -6.78 32.37
CA PRO A 174 24.88 -5.62 32.61
C PRO A 174 26.34 -6.07 32.77
N GLU A 175 27.22 -5.50 31.97
CA GLU A 175 28.68 -5.71 31.94
C GLU A 175 29.16 -7.07 31.41
N THR A 176 29.30 -7.17 30.10
CA THR A 176 30.33 -8.00 29.46
C THR A 176 31.31 -7.06 28.76
N ASP A 177 32.60 -7.14 29.09
CA ASP A 177 33.67 -6.39 28.44
C ASP A 177 33.95 -7.00 27.05
N PRO A 178 33.59 -6.34 25.93
CA PRO A 178 33.63 -6.94 24.59
C PRO A 178 34.95 -6.68 23.86
N ALA A 179 35.97 -6.13 24.52
CA ALA A 179 37.30 -5.94 23.93
C ALA A 179 38.12 -7.25 23.87
N ALA A 180 37.47 -8.39 23.63
CA ALA A 180 38.08 -9.66 23.28
C ALA A 180 38.69 -9.56 21.87
N SER A 181 39.83 -8.86 21.81
CA SER A 181 40.74 -8.66 20.68
C SER A 181 40.12 -8.80 19.29
N LEU A 182 39.75 -7.68 18.67
CA LEU A 182 39.36 -7.61 17.25
C LEU A 182 40.38 -8.34 16.34
N ASP A 183 41.66 -8.35 16.73
CA ASP A 183 42.72 -9.13 16.08
C ASP A 183 42.49 -10.64 16.17
N ALA A 184 42.07 -11.16 17.33
CA ALA A 184 41.77 -12.58 17.51
C ALA A 184 40.58 -13.01 16.66
N TRP A 185 39.54 -12.19 16.57
CA TRP A 185 38.40 -12.48 15.70
C TRP A 185 38.77 -12.41 14.21
N ALA A 186 39.54 -11.40 13.79
CA ALA A 186 40.04 -11.33 12.41
C ALA A 186 40.92 -12.54 12.06
N ALA A 187 41.81 -12.97 12.96
CA ALA A 187 42.64 -14.15 12.77
C ALA A 187 41.82 -15.45 12.70
N ALA A 188 40.81 -15.60 13.57
CA ALA A 188 39.89 -16.73 13.54
C ALA A 188 39.10 -16.78 12.22
N LEU A 189 38.60 -15.64 11.74
CA LEU A 189 37.89 -15.56 10.45
C LEU A 189 38.81 -15.93 9.29
N GLY A 190 40.05 -15.42 9.28
CA GLY A 190 41.05 -15.81 8.28
C GLY A 190 41.29 -17.32 8.26
N THR A 191 41.44 -17.93 9.44
CA THR A 191 41.63 -19.39 9.58
C THR A 191 40.45 -20.19 9.03
N GLU A 192 39.21 -19.79 9.36
CA GLU A 192 38.00 -20.48 8.87
C GLU A 192 37.85 -20.36 7.35
N LEU A 193 38.12 -19.18 6.78
CA LEU A 193 38.09 -18.96 5.34
C LEU A 193 39.16 -19.77 4.60
N GLU A 194 40.39 -19.80 5.12
CA GLU A 194 41.48 -20.62 4.55
C GLU A 194 41.15 -22.12 4.62
N ALA A 195 40.53 -22.58 5.71
CA ALA A 195 40.08 -23.96 5.86
C ALA A 195 39.00 -24.37 4.84
N ARG A 196 38.23 -23.41 4.31
CA ARG A 196 37.29 -23.60 3.19
C ARG A 196 37.93 -23.45 1.81
N GLY A 197 39.23 -23.18 1.74
CA GLY A 197 39.98 -23.07 0.50
C GLY A 197 40.02 -21.66 -0.09
N TYR A 198 39.61 -20.63 0.65
CA TYR A 198 39.74 -19.25 0.21
C TYR A 198 41.07 -18.65 0.69
N PRO A 199 41.97 -18.21 -0.21
CA PRO A 199 43.18 -17.50 0.21
C PRO A 199 42.82 -16.17 0.87
N VAL A 200 43.36 -15.91 2.07
CA VAL A 200 43.13 -14.67 2.82
C VAL A 200 44.43 -13.90 3.02
N SER A 201 44.35 -12.58 3.05
CA SER A 201 45.48 -11.71 3.40
C SER A 201 44.98 -10.51 4.22
N PRO A 202 45.65 -10.15 5.33
CA PRO A 202 45.32 -8.94 6.06
C PRO A 202 45.68 -7.71 5.21
N VAL A 203 44.87 -6.66 5.31
CA VAL A 203 45.12 -5.37 4.65
C VAL A 203 45.46 -4.34 5.71
N ALA A 204 46.59 -3.65 5.54
CA ALA A 204 47.03 -2.60 6.46
C ALA A 204 45.99 -1.47 6.53
N THR A 205 45.74 -0.96 7.73
CA THR A 205 44.82 0.14 7.98
C THR A 205 45.38 1.04 9.07
N ASP A 206 45.35 2.35 8.85
CA ASP A 206 45.76 3.35 9.85
C ASP A 206 44.65 3.59 10.90
N ASP A 207 43.46 3.04 10.66
CA ASP A 207 42.30 3.12 11.55
C ASP A 207 42.37 2.04 12.65
N ALA A 208 42.94 2.41 13.80
CA ALA A 208 43.16 1.53 14.95
C ALA A 208 41.94 0.68 15.40
N PRO A 209 40.68 1.19 15.41
CA PRO A 209 39.49 0.40 15.76
C PRO A 209 38.96 -0.54 14.66
N MET A 210 39.62 -0.65 13.50
CA MET A 210 39.17 -1.48 12.38
C MET A 210 40.23 -2.51 11.97
N ARG A 211 39.77 -3.64 11.42
CA ARG A 211 40.60 -4.64 10.75
C ARG A 211 40.03 -4.93 9.37
N ARG A 212 40.91 -5.22 8.42
CA ARG A 212 40.55 -5.50 7.03
C ARG A 212 41.13 -6.83 6.61
N LEU A 213 40.30 -7.70 6.05
CA LEU A 213 40.71 -8.98 5.48
C LEU A 213 40.33 -8.99 4.01
N LEU A 214 41.28 -9.33 3.15
CA LEU A 214 41.03 -9.58 1.74
C LEU A 214 41.00 -11.08 1.49
N MET A 215 39.83 -11.59 1.11
CA MET A 215 39.65 -12.97 0.66
C MET A 215 39.69 -12.99 -0.87
N ARG A 216 40.27 -14.04 -1.47
CA ARG A 216 40.18 -14.29 -2.91
C ARG A 216 39.29 -15.51 -3.17
N ALA A 217 38.54 -15.49 -4.27
CA ALA A 217 37.64 -16.60 -4.63
C ALA A 217 38.39 -17.94 -4.75
N ASN A 218 39.66 -17.89 -5.19
CA ASN A 218 40.58 -19.01 -5.27
C ASN A 218 42.03 -18.48 -5.42
N ALA A 219 43.00 -19.39 -5.53
CA ALA A 219 44.41 -19.03 -5.67
C ALA A 219 44.76 -18.35 -7.00
N ASP A 220 43.95 -18.55 -8.05
CA ASP A 220 44.18 -18.04 -9.41
C ASP A 220 43.79 -16.56 -9.55
N VAL A 221 42.90 -16.05 -8.70
CA VAL A 221 42.59 -14.62 -8.63
C VAL A 221 43.85 -13.86 -8.20
N ALA A 222 44.28 -12.86 -8.97
CA ALA A 222 45.47 -12.08 -8.63
C ALA A 222 45.27 -11.27 -7.34
N LEU A 223 46.35 -11.06 -6.58
CA LEU A 223 46.34 -10.09 -5.49
C LEU A 223 46.22 -8.67 -6.10
N PRO A 224 45.27 -7.84 -5.63
CA PRO A 224 45.21 -6.44 -6.04
C PRO A 224 46.51 -5.68 -5.73
N ASP A 225 46.82 -4.62 -6.49
CA ASP A 225 47.95 -3.72 -6.18
C ASP A 225 47.76 -3.20 -4.73
N PRO A 226 48.77 -3.30 -3.83
CA PRO A 226 48.65 -2.79 -2.47
C PRO A 226 48.30 -1.29 -2.38
N ARG A 227 48.47 -0.54 -3.47
CA ARG A 227 48.10 0.88 -3.60
C ARG A 227 46.69 1.10 -4.17
N ASP A 228 45.95 0.05 -4.46
CA ASP A 228 44.56 0.13 -4.92
C ASP A 228 43.70 0.83 -3.86
N ALA A 229 43.07 1.94 -4.26
CA ALA A 229 42.22 2.74 -3.37
C ALA A 229 41.01 1.95 -2.85
N CYS A 230 40.60 0.88 -3.53
CA CYS A 230 39.52 0.01 -3.07
C CYS A 230 39.88 -0.74 -1.77
N LEU A 231 41.17 -1.01 -1.54
CA LEU A 231 41.65 -1.68 -0.31
C LEU A 231 41.52 -0.78 0.93
N THR A 232 41.59 0.54 0.74
CA THR A 232 41.50 1.56 1.81
C THR A 232 40.15 2.30 1.80
N ARG A 233 39.17 1.87 0.99
CA ARG A 233 37.85 2.48 0.90
C ARG A 233 37.15 2.60 2.26
N SER A 234 36.32 3.62 2.43
CA SER A 234 35.43 3.74 3.59
C SER A 234 34.30 2.70 3.54
N SER A 235 33.60 2.54 4.66
CA SER A 235 32.32 1.81 4.73
C SER A 235 31.40 2.17 3.57
N VAL A 236 30.74 1.17 2.99
CA VAL A 236 29.77 1.35 1.91
C VAL A 236 28.59 2.22 2.35
N HIS A 237 28.27 2.25 3.65
CA HIS A 237 27.22 3.09 4.23
C HIS A 237 27.62 4.58 4.30
N ASP A 238 28.91 4.88 4.21
CA ASP A 238 29.44 6.25 4.25
C ASP A 238 29.73 6.82 2.86
N ARG A 239 29.46 6.03 1.80
CA ARG A 239 29.70 6.42 0.41
C ARG A 239 28.37 6.69 -0.28
N ALA A 240 28.31 7.76 -1.07
CA ALA A 240 27.18 8.00 -1.95
C ALA A 240 27.03 6.83 -2.94
N THR A 241 25.80 6.38 -3.15
CA THR A 241 25.46 5.36 -4.15
C THR A 241 25.69 5.95 -5.54
N PRO A 242 26.53 5.32 -6.39
CA PRO A 242 26.76 5.80 -7.75
C PRO A 242 25.46 5.85 -8.57
N PRO A 243 25.36 6.74 -9.58
CA PRO A 243 24.19 6.80 -10.46
C PRO A 243 23.90 5.47 -11.19
N GLY A 244 24.94 4.68 -11.46
CA GLY A 244 24.84 3.35 -12.08
C GLY A 244 24.35 2.24 -11.14
N GLY A 245 24.10 2.55 -9.86
CA GLY A 245 23.78 1.59 -8.82
C GLY A 245 24.98 1.25 -7.95
N LEU A 246 24.74 0.37 -6.98
CA LEU A 246 25.75 -0.13 -6.07
C LEU A 246 26.69 -1.10 -6.81
N CYS A 247 28.00 -0.92 -6.67
CA CYS A 247 29.03 -1.77 -7.28
C CYS A 247 30.17 -2.03 -6.28
N ASP A 248 30.88 -3.14 -6.47
CA ASP A 248 32.05 -3.52 -5.67
C ASP A 248 33.15 -4.03 -6.60
N GLU A 249 34.09 -3.15 -6.95
CA GLU A 249 35.11 -3.38 -7.97
C GLU A 249 36.05 -4.54 -7.62
N LEU A 250 36.33 -4.73 -6.32
CA LEU A 250 37.13 -5.86 -5.87
C LEU A 250 36.35 -7.17 -6.05
N ALA A 251 35.07 -7.19 -5.66
CA ALA A 251 34.25 -8.40 -5.74
C ALA A 251 34.01 -8.83 -7.20
N GLU A 252 33.86 -7.86 -8.11
CA GLU A 252 33.80 -8.11 -9.56
C GLU A 252 35.08 -8.79 -10.08
N ALA A 253 36.23 -8.49 -9.48
CA ALA A 253 37.51 -9.13 -9.79
C ALA A 253 37.77 -10.43 -8.99
N GLY A 254 36.79 -10.91 -8.20
CA GLY A 254 36.91 -12.12 -7.38
C GLY A 254 37.68 -11.93 -6.07
N ALA A 255 37.88 -10.68 -5.63
CA ALA A 255 38.51 -10.32 -4.36
C ALA A 255 37.49 -9.65 -3.40
N TYR A 256 37.41 -10.10 -2.17
CA TYR A 256 36.33 -9.76 -1.25
C TYR A 256 36.92 -9.12 0.00
N LEU A 257 36.67 -7.82 0.18
CA LEU A 257 37.18 -7.05 1.29
C LEU A 257 36.17 -7.03 2.45
N PHE A 258 36.55 -7.65 3.57
CA PHE A 258 35.81 -7.61 4.82
C PHE A 258 36.36 -6.50 5.71
N MET A 259 35.48 -5.73 6.36
CA MET A 259 35.86 -4.73 7.37
C MET A 259 35.26 -5.09 8.72
N LEU A 260 36.10 -5.36 9.71
CA LEU A 260 35.72 -5.75 11.05
C LEU A 260 35.98 -4.57 11.99
N GLY A 261 35.07 -4.30 12.91
CA GLY A 261 35.23 -3.22 13.88
C GLY A 261 34.35 -3.42 15.11
N MET A 262 34.43 -2.46 16.04
CA MET A 262 33.55 -2.37 17.20
C MET A 262 32.65 -1.15 17.05
N GLN A 263 31.37 -1.27 17.39
CA GLN A 263 30.43 -0.15 17.42
C GLN A 263 29.62 -0.16 18.70
N ALA A 264 29.20 1.01 19.18
CA ALA A 264 28.26 1.09 20.30
C ALA A 264 26.83 0.80 19.82
N PHE A 265 26.14 -0.10 20.51
CA PHE A 265 24.71 -0.39 20.34
C PHE A 265 24.05 -0.31 21.72
N ASP A 266 23.13 0.63 21.93
CA ASP A 266 22.54 0.94 23.24
C ASP A 266 23.56 1.09 24.39
N GLY A 267 24.69 1.73 24.07
CA GLY A 267 25.79 1.96 25.02
C GLY A 267 26.70 0.74 25.26
N GLN A 268 26.44 -0.39 24.60
CA GLN A 268 27.27 -1.59 24.67
C GLN A 268 28.17 -1.74 23.45
N SER A 269 29.43 -2.10 23.66
CA SER A 269 30.36 -2.36 22.55
C SER A 269 30.00 -3.68 21.86
N THR A 270 29.68 -3.64 20.58
CA THR A 270 29.23 -4.79 19.78
C THR A 270 30.15 -4.98 18.58
N ALA A 271 30.56 -6.22 18.32
CA ALA A 271 31.32 -6.56 17.13
C ALA A 271 30.50 -6.30 15.87
N ARG A 272 31.15 -5.78 14.84
CA ARG A 272 30.55 -5.49 13.53
C ARG A 272 31.44 -6.04 12.43
N ILE A 273 30.83 -6.64 11.42
CA ILE A 273 31.49 -6.97 10.15
C ILE A 273 30.71 -6.36 8.99
N GLU A 274 31.44 -5.71 8.08
CA GLU A 274 30.96 -5.30 6.77
C GLU A 274 31.34 -6.37 5.74
N LEU A 275 30.31 -6.98 5.15
CA LEU A 275 30.44 -7.98 4.11
C LEU A 275 30.54 -7.31 2.73
N PRO A 276 31.47 -7.75 1.85
CA PRO A 276 31.56 -7.29 0.47
C PRO A 276 30.37 -7.79 -0.36
N MET A 277 30.27 -7.32 -1.61
CA MET A 277 29.24 -7.81 -2.52
C MET A 277 29.51 -9.29 -2.89
N PHE A 278 28.47 -10.12 -2.82
CA PHE A 278 28.49 -11.48 -3.36
C PHE A 278 27.42 -11.60 -4.45
N ASN A 279 27.72 -12.33 -5.51
CA ASN A 279 26.82 -12.58 -6.63
C ASN A 279 26.26 -14.01 -6.67
N GLN A 280 26.76 -14.89 -5.79
CA GLN A 280 26.35 -16.30 -5.72
C GLN A 280 25.98 -16.70 -4.30
N VAL A 281 24.79 -17.27 -4.14
CA VAL A 281 24.25 -17.74 -2.86
C VAL A 281 25.15 -18.82 -2.22
N PRO A 282 25.65 -19.85 -2.93
CA PRO A 282 26.49 -20.88 -2.30
C PRO A 282 27.76 -20.32 -1.63
N MET A 283 28.49 -19.42 -2.31
CA MET A 283 29.68 -18.78 -1.74
C MET A 283 29.32 -17.89 -0.55
N PHE A 284 28.24 -17.11 -0.65
CA PHE A 284 27.79 -16.25 0.44
C PHE A 284 27.46 -17.06 1.70
N LEU A 285 26.72 -18.16 1.56
CA LEU A 285 26.37 -19.05 2.68
C LEU A 285 27.59 -19.75 3.29
N ASP A 286 28.55 -20.17 2.46
CA ASP A 286 29.80 -20.78 2.91
C ASP A 286 30.63 -19.80 3.77
N VAL A 287 30.80 -18.57 3.26
CA VAL A 287 31.45 -17.47 3.99
C VAL A 287 30.69 -17.11 5.26
N LEU A 288 29.35 -17.05 5.21
CA LEU A 288 28.53 -16.78 6.37
C LEU A 288 28.73 -17.84 7.47
N GLY A 289 28.90 -19.10 7.08
CA GLY A 289 29.30 -20.19 7.96
C GLY A 289 30.64 -19.96 8.64
N CYS A 290 31.65 -19.47 7.91
CA CYS A 290 32.96 -19.10 8.46
C CYS A 290 32.86 -17.93 9.44
N VAL A 291 32.10 -16.89 9.11
CA VAL A 291 31.85 -15.75 9.99
C VAL A 291 31.20 -16.20 11.30
N ALA A 292 30.17 -17.06 11.20
CA ALA A 292 29.48 -17.62 12.36
C ALA A 292 30.41 -18.46 13.24
N GLN A 293 31.25 -19.32 12.64
CA GLN A 293 32.19 -20.17 13.37
C GLN A 293 33.28 -19.34 14.06
N ALA A 294 33.89 -18.39 13.36
CA ALA A 294 34.90 -17.50 13.93
C ALA A 294 34.33 -16.67 15.10
N ALA A 295 33.10 -16.16 14.97
CA ALA A 295 32.43 -15.42 16.03
C ALA A 295 32.15 -16.29 17.27
N ARG A 296 31.77 -17.57 17.08
CA ARG A 296 31.59 -18.53 18.18
C ARG A 296 32.90 -18.89 18.88
N THR A 297 33.97 -19.10 18.12
CA THR A 297 35.31 -19.39 18.66
C THR A 297 35.81 -18.25 19.54
N CYS A 298 35.49 -17.00 19.19
CA CYS A 298 35.81 -15.82 20.00
C CYS A 298 34.76 -15.48 21.06
N HIS A 299 33.74 -16.33 21.25
CA HIS A 299 32.67 -16.13 22.24
C HIS A 299 31.99 -14.76 22.16
N LEU A 300 31.79 -14.23 20.95
CA LEU A 300 31.11 -12.95 20.78
C LEU A 300 29.66 -13.07 21.29
N PRO A 301 29.19 -12.17 22.18
CA PRO A 301 27.83 -12.25 22.73
C PRO A 301 26.76 -11.84 21.71
N SER A 302 27.13 -10.96 20.79
CA SER A 302 26.29 -10.47 19.69
C SER A 302 27.17 -10.06 18.51
N LEU A 303 26.59 -10.01 17.32
CA LEU A 303 27.29 -9.59 16.11
C LEU A 303 26.36 -8.78 15.20
N VAL A 304 26.85 -7.65 14.70
CA VAL A 304 26.18 -6.89 13.64
C VAL A 304 26.78 -7.22 12.29
N LEU A 305 25.95 -7.78 11.42
CA LEU A 305 26.24 -7.97 10.01
C LEU A 305 25.76 -6.73 9.24
N ALA A 306 26.62 -6.19 8.40
CA ALA A 306 26.31 -5.04 7.55
C ALA A 306 27.00 -5.13 6.20
N GLY A 307 26.67 -4.24 5.26
CA GLY A 307 27.43 -4.07 4.02
C GLY A 307 26.54 -4.09 2.78
N TYR A 308 27.01 -4.76 1.73
CA TYR A 308 26.23 -4.92 0.49
C TYR A 308 25.04 -5.85 0.70
N PRO A 309 23.92 -5.68 -0.01
CA PRO A 309 22.80 -6.63 0.03
C PRO A 309 23.27 -8.06 -0.30
N PRO A 310 22.75 -9.09 0.40
CA PRO A 310 23.12 -10.47 0.13
C PRO A 310 22.56 -10.93 -1.23
N PRO A 311 23.22 -11.89 -1.92
CA PRO A 311 22.68 -12.50 -3.13
C PRO A 311 21.45 -13.32 -2.80
N VAL A 312 20.53 -13.44 -3.76
CA VAL A 312 19.31 -14.25 -3.63
C VAL A 312 19.14 -15.17 -4.83
N ASP A 313 18.54 -16.32 -4.59
CA ASP A 313 18.08 -17.27 -5.61
C ASP A 313 16.78 -17.94 -5.13
N ASP A 314 16.40 -19.06 -5.74
CA ASP A 314 15.19 -19.81 -5.43
C ASP A 314 15.25 -20.63 -4.14
N THR A 315 16.40 -20.67 -3.46
CA THR A 315 16.61 -21.41 -2.20
C THR A 315 16.54 -20.53 -0.95
N VAL A 316 16.67 -19.22 -1.11
CA VAL A 316 16.75 -18.23 -0.04
C VAL A 316 15.75 -17.10 -0.22
N GLU A 317 15.45 -16.41 0.88
CA GLU A 317 14.56 -15.25 0.89
C GLU A 317 15.21 -14.08 1.62
N TRP A 318 15.01 -12.87 1.08
CA TRP A 318 15.51 -11.60 1.62
C TRP A 318 14.33 -10.63 1.75
N THR A 319 13.88 -10.42 2.99
CA THR A 319 12.84 -9.44 3.31
C THR A 319 13.47 -8.24 3.96
N THR A 320 13.07 -7.02 3.59
CA THR A 320 13.68 -5.81 4.14
C THR A 320 12.67 -4.85 4.73
N VAL A 321 13.01 -4.23 5.85
CA VAL A 321 12.25 -3.22 6.59
C VAL A 321 12.97 -1.87 6.41
N THR A 322 12.28 -0.89 5.85
CA THR A 322 12.85 0.41 5.47
C THR A 322 12.01 1.57 6.02
N PRO A 323 12.60 2.53 6.75
CA PRO A 323 11.90 3.73 7.20
C PRO A 323 11.78 4.76 6.07
N ASP A 324 10.84 4.54 5.16
CA ASP A 324 10.59 5.38 3.98
C ASP A 324 9.71 6.61 4.29
N PRO A 325 9.71 7.71 3.51
CA PRO A 325 8.90 8.90 3.81
C PRO A 325 7.47 8.58 4.29
N ALA A 326 7.12 9.06 5.50
CA ALA A 326 5.82 8.86 6.15
C ALA A 326 5.42 7.41 6.59
N VAL A 327 6.15 6.37 6.18
CA VAL A 327 5.83 4.96 6.46
C VAL A 327 7.04 4.13 6.91
N ILE A 328 6.78 2.94 7.45
CA ILE A 328 7.73 1.84 7.45
C ILE A 328 7.28 0.89 6.35
N GLU A 329 8.12 0.73 5.34
CA GLU A 329 7.90 -0.16 4.20
C GLU A 329 8.59 -1.49 4.45
N ILE A 330 7.91 -2.58 4.10
CA ILE A 330 8.47 -3.92 4.16
C ILE A 330 8.47 -4.50 2.75
N ASN A 331 9.65 -4.58 2.14
CA ASN A 331 9.84 -5.27 0.88
C ASN A 331 9.88 -6.77 1.18
N SER A 332 8.73 -7.44 1.03
CA SER A 332 8.60 -8.85 1.37
C SER A 332 9.24 -9.71 0.30
N ALA A 333 10.01 -10.72 0.71
CA ALA A 333 10.55 -11.67 -0.24
C ALA A 333 9.42 -12.36 -1.03
N PRO A 334 9.62 -12.68 -2.32
CA PRO A 334 8.62 -13.37 -3.11
C PRO A 334 8.24 -14.70 -2.45
N SER A 335 6.94 -14.90 -2.23
CA SER A 335 6.34 -16.12 -1.73
C SER A 335 6.11 -17.11 -2.87
N VAL A 336 6.39 -18.38 -2.61
CA VAL A 336 6.31 -19.44 -3.63
C VAL A 336 4.87 -19.75 -4.05
N ASP A 337 3.93 -19.51 -3.15
CA ASP A 337 2.49 -19.71 -3.32
C ASP A 337 1.67 -18.78 -2.41
N ALA A 338 0.34 -18.88 -2.46
CA ALA A 338 -0.53 -18.00 -1.68
C ALA A 338 -0.61 -18.39 -0.20
N GLU A 339 -0.48 -19.68 0.14
CA GLU A 339 -0.42 -20.13 1.53
C GLU A 339 0.81 -19.58 2.27
N HIS A 340 1.99 -19.67 1.63
CA HIS A 340 3.21 -19.07 2.15
C HIS A 340 3.08 -17.55 2.27
N PHE A 341 2.49 -16.89 1.26
CA PHE A 341 2.21 -15.45 1.28
C PHE A 341 1.33 -15.05 2.48
N LEU A 342 0.26 -15.81 2.73
CA LEU A 342 -0.66 -15.56 3.84
C LEU A 342 0.05 -15.65 5.19
N ARG A 343 0.82 -16.71 5.39
CA ARG A 343 1.59 -16.93 6.62
C ARG A 343 2.57 -15.79 6.87
N CYS A 344 3.40 -15.46 5.88
CA CYS A 344 4.38 -14.37 5.99
C CYS A 344 3.69 -13.02 6.23
N SER A 345 2.59 -12.74 5.53
CA SER A 345 1.81 -11.52 5.73
C SER A 345 1.23 -11.43 7.14
N ARG A 346 0.68 -12.51 7.70
CA ARG A 346 0.16 -12.52 9.09
C ARG A 346 1.23 -12.15 10.10
N GLU A 347 2.44 -12.71 9.95
CA GLU A 347 3.55 -12.41 10.86
C GLU A 347 4.04 -10.97 10.73
N ILE A 348 4.12 -10.44 9.50
CA ILE A 348 4.50 -9.05 9.24
C ILE A 348 3.49 -8.07 9.84
N TYR A 349 2.20 -8.28 9.58
CA TYR A 349 1.14 -7.42 10.12
C TYR A 349 1.09 -7.46 11.64
N ALA A 350 1.24 -8.64 12.25
CA ALA A 350 1.28 -8.79 13.70
C ALA A 350 2.51 -8.12 14.33
N ALA A 351 3.67 -8.14 13.65
CA ALA A 351 4.85 -7.43 14.10
C ALA A 351 4.67 -5.90 14.06
N ALA A 352 4.05 -5.37 13.00
CA ALA A 352 3.75 -3.95 12.88
C ALA A 352 2.70 -3.48 13.91
N GLU A 353 1.61 -4.25 14.09
CA GLU A 353 0.56 -3.95 15.06
C GLU A 353 1.10 -3.91 16.50
N ALA A 354 2.03 -4.81 16.85
CA ALA A 354 2.67 -4.82 18.16
C ALA A 354 3.44 -3.51 18.47
N GLN A 355 3.83 -2.75 17.44
CA GLN A 355 4.48 -1.44 17.56
C GLN A 355 3.52 -0.26 17.39
N GLY A 356 2.20 -0.51 17.44
CA GLY A 356 1.16 0.50 17.29
C GLY A 356 1.03 1.07 15.88
N LEU A 357 1.58 0.40 14.87
CA LEU A 357 1.53 0.83 13.48
C LEU A 357 0.33 0.21 12.77
N ALA A 358 -0.18 0.92 11.76
CA ALA A 358 -1.36 0.49 10.99
C ALA A 358 -1.13 0.61 9.48
N PRO A 359 -1.74 -0.26 8.66
CA PRO A 359 -1.67 -0.20 7.19
C PRO A 359 -2.62 0.86 6.60
N TYR A 360 -3.11 1.80 7.40
CA TYR A 360 -4.06 2.85 6.99
C TYR A 360 -3.92 4.10 7.85
N ARG A 361 -4.45 5.22 7.35
CA ARG A 361 -4.66 6.48 8.08
C ARG A 361 -6.15 6.76 8.25
N LEU A 362 -6.48 7.55 9.26
CA LEU A 362 -7.85 8.00 9.52
C LEU A 362 -7.87 9.53 9.49
N TYR A 363 -8.75 10.14 8.71
CA TYR A 363 -8.95 11.59 8.74
C TYR A 363 -9.97 11.99 9.80
N PHE A 364 -9.93 13.27 10.20
CA PHE A 364 -10.79 13.84 11.24
C PHE A 364 -12.28 13.53 11.06
N ASN A 365 -12.78 13.57 9.83
CA ASN A 365 -14.18 13.29 9.48
C ASN A 365 -14.53 11.80 9.37
N GLY A 366 -13.59 10.92 9.71
CA GLY A 366 -13.76 9.47 9.63
C GLY A 366 -13.47 8.87 8.25
N ALA A 367 -13.01 9.63 7.27
CA ALA A 367 -12.51 9.05 6.02
C ALA A 367 -11.26 8.18 6.27
N VAL A 368 -11.12 7.09 5.53
CA VAL A 368 -9.99 6.16 5.63
C VAL A 368 -9.09 6.35 4.42
N ALA A 369 -7.82 6.62 4.67
CA ALA A 369 -6.79 6.81 3.66
C ALA A 369 -5.70 5.75 3.80
N ASP A 370 -4.83 5.68 2.80
CA ASP A 370 -3.72 4.74 2.80
C ASP A 370 -2.62 5.17 3.78
N SER A 371 -1.81 4.22 4.24
CA SER A 371 -0.68 4.48 5.16
C SER A 371 0.34 5.44 4.56
N GLY A 372 0.53 5.41 3.23
CA GLY A 372 1.36 6.33 2.47
C GLY A 372 1.97 5.70 1.21
N GLY A 373 2.23 4.39 1.24
CA GLY A 373 2.61 3.60 0.06
C GLY A 373 1.41 2.86 -0.55
N GLY A 374 1.63 2.28 -1.74
CA GLY A 374 0.67 1.38 -2.37
C GLY A 374 0.69 0.00 -1.71
N GLY A 375 -0.29 -0.84 -2.04
CA GLY A 375 -0.29 -2.26 -1.70
C GLY A 375 0.10 -3.09 -2.91
N GLN A 376 1.18 -2.71 -3.60
CA GLN A 376 1.57 -3.33 -4.86
C GLN A 376 1.80 -4.83 -4.68
N ILE A 377 1.37 -5.60 -5.68
CA ILE A 377 1.62 -7.05 -5.77
C ILE A 377 2.46 -7.28 -7.01
N THR A 378 3.59 -7.97 -6.84
CA THR A 378 4.45 -8.37 -7.95
C THR A 378 4.31 -9.85 -8.20
N LEU A 379 4.10 -10.26 -9.46
CA LEU A 379 4.11 -11.66 -9.86
C LEU A 379 5.36 -11.97 -10.70
N GLY A 380 5.84 -13.20 -10.58
CA GLY A 380 7.01 -13.70 -11.30
C GLY A 380 7.21 -15.20 -11.11
N GLY A 381 8.43 -15.67 -11.34
CA GLY A 381 8.87 -17.04 -11.07
C GLY A 381 10.12 -17.05 -10.17
N PRO A 382 10.66 -18.25 -9.84
CA PRO A 382 11.90 -18.40 -9.07
C PRO A 382 13.13 -17.78 -9.76
N SER A 383 13.09 -17.68 -11.09
CA SER A 383 14.09 -16.98 -11.91
C SER A 383 13.39 -16.23 -13.05
N PRO A 384 14.09 -15.32 -13.76
CA PRO A 384 13.55 -14.69 -14.96
C PRO A 384 13.08 -15.72 -16.00
N GLU A 385 13.87 -16.76 -16.25
CA GLU A 385 13.57 -17.82 -17.22
C GLU A 385 12.34 -18.65 -16.83
N ALA A 386 12.11 -18.80 -15.53
CA ALA A 386 10.94 -19.49 -14.99
C ALA A 386 9.71 -18.57 -14.83
N SER A 387 9.82 -17.29 -15.15
CA SER A 387 8.70 -16.35 -15.06
C SER A 387 7.55 -16.77 -15.98
N PRO A 388 6.29 -16.80 -15.51
CA PRO A 388 5.15 -17.10 -16.37
C PRO A 388 5.00 -16.10 -17.52
N PHE A 389 5.49 -14.86 -17.35
CA PHE A 389 5.39 -13.80 -18.36
C PHE A 389 6.43 -13.92 -19.48
N LEU A 390 7.55 -14.61 -19.23
CA LEU A 390 8.59 -14.86 -20.23
C LEU A 390 8.44 -16.25 -20.85
N HIS A 391 8.05 -17.25 -20.05
CA HIS A 391 7.78 -18.60 -20.51
C HIS A 391 6.53 -18.65 -21.43
N GLU A 392 5.46 -17.92 -21.09
CA GLU A 392 4.27 -17.75 -21.93
C GLU A 392 4.18 -16.31 -22.40
N ALA A 393 4.97 -15.96 -23.43
CA ALA A 393 5.09 -14.59 -23.93
C ALA A 393 3.75 -13.94 -24.35
N ARG A 394 2.72 -14.73 -24.71
CA ARG A 394 1.39 -14.18 -25.05
C ARG A 394 0.53 -13.84 -23.83
N LEU A 395 0.95 -14.22 -22.62
CA LEU A 395 0.24 -13.90 -21.38
C LEU A 395 0.09 -12.38 -21.20
N LEU A 396 1.15 -11.60 -21.39
CA LEU A 396 1.11 -10.16 -21.13
C LEU A 396 0.12 -9.41 -22.06
N PRO A 397 0.12 -9.61 -23.40
CA PRO A 397 -0.92 -9.07 -24.27
C PRO A 397 -2.34 -9.49 -23.91
N ARG A 398 -2.55 -10.72 -23.40
CA ARG A 398 -3.86 -11.20 -22.93
C ARG A 398 -4.27 -10.50 -21.65
N LEU A 399 -3.32 -10.30 -20.73
CA LEU A 399 -3.51 -9.61 -19.46
C LEU A 399 -3.92 -8.15 -19.67
N VAL A 400 -3.26 -7.43 -20.58
CA VAL A 400 -3.63 -6.06 -20.97
C VAL A 400 -5.07 -5.98 -21.44
N ARG A 401 -5.49 -6.90 -22.33
CA ARG A 401 -6.89 -6.97 -22.80
C ARG A 401 -7.86 -7.32 -21.67
N PHE A 402 -7.48 -8.23 -20.78
CA PHE A 402 -8.33 -8.63 -19.66
C PHE A 402 -8.56 -7.47 -18.69
N PHE A 403 -7.50 -6.75 -18.30
CA PHE A 403 -7.58 -5.57 -17.43
C PHE A 403 -8.35 -4.41 -18.09
N ASN A 404 -8.12 -4.15 -19.38
CA ASN A 404 -8.91 -3.15 -20.10
C ASN A 404 -10.42 -3.49 -20.04
N ARG A 405 -10.80 -4.75 -20.24
CA ARG A 405 -12.20 -5.17 -20.23
C ARG A 405 -12.82 -5.32 -18.84
N HIS A 406 -12.03 -5.27 -17.77
CA HIS A 406 -12.48 -5.40 -16.40
C HIS A 406 -11.98 -4.25 -15.51
N PRO A 407 -12.58 -3.04 -15.60
CA PRO A 407 -12.22 -1.89 -14.77
C PRO A 407 -12.20 -2.15 -13.26
N ALA A 408 -12.93 -3.15 -12.76
CA ALA A 408 -12.87 -3.56 -11.36
C ALA A 408 -11.46 -3.89 -10.89
N LEU A 409 -10.63 -4.50 -11.74
CA LEU A 409 -9.25 -4.86 -11.42
C LEU A 409 -8.34 -3.65 -11.19
N SER A 410 -8.69 -2.50 -11.77
CA SER A 410 -7.93 -1.25 -11.68
C SER A 410 -8.51 -0.27 -10.66
N TYR A 411 -9.81 -0.34 -10.38
CA TYR A 411 -10.54 0.72 -9.66
C TYR A 411 -11.17 0.27 -8.34
N LEU A 412 -11.51 -1.01 -8.19
CA LEU A 412 -12.20 -1.45 -6.97
C LEU A 412 -11.27 -1.38 -5.75
N TYR A 413 -10.00 -1.74 -5.94
CA TYR A 413 -9.00 -1.83 -4.88
C TYR A 413 -7.98 -0.69 -4.90
N CYS A 414 -8.18 0.34 -5.71
CA CYS A 414 -7.21 1.42 -5.89
C CYS A 414 -7.21 2.43 -4.74
N HIS A 415 -6.19 3.28 -4.75
CA HIS A 415 -6.10 4.50 -3.95
C HIS A 415 -7.23 5.49 -4.27
N ASP A 416 -7.39 6.50 -3.43
CA ASP A 416 -8.40 7.54 -3.58
C ASP A 416 -8.26 8.39 -4.87
N PHE A 417 -7.10 8.37 -5.51
CA PHE A 417 -6.78 9.16 -6.70
C PHE A 417 -6.56 8.27 -7.94
N VAL A 418 -7.55 8.28 -8.85
CA VAL A 418 -7.58 7.53 -10.11
C VAL A 418 -7.65 8.45 -11.34
N GLY A 419 -7.53 7.89 -12.54
CA GLY A 419 -7.56 8.62 -13.81
C GLY A 419 -6.19 8.71 -14.48
N GLY A 420 -6.15 9.30 -15.68
CA GLY A 420 -4.90 9.51 -16.45
C GLY A 420 -3.84 10.39 -15.77
N SER A 421 -4.22 11.08 -14.70
CA SER A 421 -3.35 11.85 -13.81
C SER A 421 -3.00 11.11 -12.52
N GLY A 422 -3.59 9.94 -12.25
CA GLY A 422 -3.56 9.14 -11.01
C GLY A 422 -2.27 8.33 -10.77
N GLN A 423 -2.23 7.56 -9.67
CA GLN A 423 -1.07 6.73 -9.31
C GLN A 423 -1.11 5.30 -9.88
N SER A 424 -2.14 4.97 -10.66
CA SER A 424 -2.29 3.69 -11.37
C SER A 424 -3.15 3.89 -12.60
N VAL A 425 -2.56 4.58 -13.57
CA VAL A 425 -3.14 4.91 -14.86
C VAL A 425 -3.33 3.63 -15.65
N ARG A 426 -4.55 3.42 -16.13
CA ARG A 426 -4.86 2.32 -17.05
C ARG A 426 -4.30 2.60 -18.43
N ALA A 427 -4.07 1.53 -19.19
CA ALA A 427 -3.56 1.64 -20.56
C ALA A 427 -4.48 2.47 -21.48
N ASP A 428 -5.80 2.49 -21.21
CA ASP A 428 -6.83 3.20 -21.96
C ASP A 428 -7.13 4.63 -21.46
N GLU A 429 -6.37 5.14 -20.47
CA GLU A 429 -6.57 6.48 -19.90
C GLU A 429 -5.60 7.54 -20.44
N ARG A 430 -4.79 7.19 -21.45
CA ARG A 430 -3.79 8.09 -22.05
C ARG A 430 -4.30 8.92 -23.22
N GLY A 431 -5.56 8.72 -23.62
CA GLY A 431 -6.22 9.38 -24.74
C GLY A 431 -6.44 8.46 -25.94
N THR A 432 -7.32 8.89 -26.85
CA THR A 432 -7.77 8.08 -27.99
C THR A 432 -6.62 7.65 -28.91
N ASP A 433 -5.71 8.56 -29.28
CA ASP A 433 -4.57 8.23 -30.14
C ASP A 433 -3.69 7.11 -29.55
N ALA A 434 -3.46 7.14 -28.23
CA ALA A 434 -2.68 6.10 -27.55
C ALA A 434 -3.41 4.77 -27.47
N PHE A 435 -4.75 4.79 -27.39
CA PHE A 435 -5.58 3.59 -27.39
C PHE A 435 -5.58 2.91 -28.76
N ASP A 436 -5.73 3.67 -29.85
CA ASP A 436 -5.71 3.15 -31.23
C ASP A 436 -4.34 2.51 -31.55
N GLU A 437 -3.25 3.16 -31.15
CA GLU A 437 -1.89 2.63 -31.31
C GLU A 437 -1.63 1.39 -30.44
N LEU A 438 -2.21 1.31 -29.23
CA LEU A 438 -2.15 0.10 -28.41
C LEU A 438 -2.91 -1.06 -29.08
N GLU A 439 -4.09 -0.81 -29.65
CA GLU A 439 -4.84 -1.83 -30.38
C GLU A 439 -4.01 -2.38 -31.55
N LEU A 440 -3.38 -1.49 -32.33
CA LEU A 440 -2.47 -1.87 -33.40
C LEU A 440 -1.27 -2.68 -32.87
N ALA A 441 -0.62 -2.22 -31.81
CA ALA A 441 0.52 -2.92 -31.20
C ALA A 441 0.16 -4.34 -30.78
N LEU A 442 -0.99 -4.52 -30.12
CA LEU A 442 -1.51 -5.83 -29.72
C LEU A 442 -1.82 -6.72 -30.92
N ALA A 443 -2.39 -6.16 -32.00
CA ALA A 443 -2.65 -6.89 -33.24
C ALA A 443 -1.35 -7.29 -33.97
N LEU A 444 -0.30 -6.46 -33.93
CA LEU A 444 1.00 -6.77 -34.51
C LEU A 444 1.73 -7.87 -33.74
N LEU A 445 1.63 -7.87 -32.41
CA LEU A 445 2.14 -8.95 -31.56
C LEU A 445 1.44 -10.28 -31.85
N ASP A 446 0.13 -10.28 -32.08
CA ASP A 446 -0.62 -11.50 -32.41
C ASP A 446 -0.15 -12.15 -33.72
N ARG A 447 0.30 -11.35 -34.70
CA ARG A 447 0.79 -11.82 -36.01
C ARG A 447 2.19 -12.43 -35.96
N GLN A 448 2.96 -12.16 -34.91
CA GLN A 448 4.29 -12.74 -34.77
C GLN A 448 4.18 -14.22 -34.44
N ALA A 449 4.98 -15.05 -35.10
CA ALA A 449 5.08 -16.46 -34.78
C ALA A 449 5.68 -16.67 -33.37
N GLU A 450 6.75 -15.93 -33.08
CA GLU A 450 7.48 -15.95 -31.81
C GLU A 450 7.57 -14.55 -31.22
N LEU A 451 7.46 -14.45 -29.90
CA LEU A 451 7.53 -13.18 -29.16
C LEU A 451 8.76 -13.21 -28.25
N SER A 452 9.77 -12.40 -28.57
CA SER A 452 10.91 -12.22 -27.68
C SER A 452 10.56 -11.27 -26.52
N PRO A 453 11.19 -11.42 -25.35
CA PRO A 453 11.02 -10.49 -24.23
C PRO A 453 11.30 -9.02 -24.61
N GLU A 454 12.32 -8.79 -25.44
CA GLU A 454 12.68 -7.46 -25.94
C GLU A 454 11.55 -6.86 -26.80
N LEU A 455 10.95 -7.65 -27.69
CA LEU A 455 9.84 -7.21 -28.53
C LEU A 455 8.59 -6.89 -27.71
N LEU A 456 8.27 -7.74 -26.72
CA LEU A 456 7.14 -7.50 -25.80
C LEU A 456 7.31 -6.19 -25.05
N TRP A 457 8.48 -5.97 -24.44
CA TRP A 457 8.79 -4.75 -23.72
C TRP A 457 8.67 -3.53 -24.62
N HIS A 458 9.34 -3.51 -25.77
CA HIS A 458 9.29 -2.38 -26.71
C HIS A 458 7.88 -2.09 -27.22
N SER A 459 7.04 -3.11 -27.39
CA SER A 459 5.68 -2.95 -27.93
C SER A 459 4.68 -2.44 -26.89
N LEU A 460 4.92 -2.67 -25.59
CA LEU A 460 3.93 -2.39 -24.54
C LEU A 460 4.36 -1.32 -23.52
N ALA A 461 5.66 -1.14 -23.28
CA ALA A 461 6.15 -0.24 -22.23
C ALA A 461 5.68 1.21 -22.43
N SER A 462 5.61 1.66 -23.69
CA SER A 462 5.14 3.01 -24.01
C SER A 462 3.67 3.24 -23.72
N PHE A 463 2.84 2.20 -23.55
CA PHE A 463 1.42 2.28 -23.23
C PHE A 463 1.13 2.02 -21.75
N LEU A 464 1.97 1.21 -21.10
CA LEU A 464 1.91 0.89 -19.67
C LEU A 464 2.65 1.95 -18.83
N CYS A 465 2.16 3.18 -18.90
CA CYS A 465 2.68 4.34 -18.17
C CYS A 465 1.60 5.42 -18.03
N ASP A 466 1.87 6.50 -17.29
CA ASP A 466 0.95 7.64 -17.25
C ASP A 466 1.01 8.53 -18.52
N THR A 467 0.20 9.58 -18.52
CA THR A 467 0.16 10.61 -19.58
C THR A 467 1.48 11.35 -19.80
N SER A 468 2.43 11.29 -18.86
CA SER A 468 3.77 11.86 -18.99
C SER A 468 4.85 10.85 -19.36
N GLY A 469 4.51 9.57 -19.53
CA GLY A 469 5.47 8.50 -19.80
C GLY A 469 6.07 7.86 -18.54
N ASN A 470 5.50 8.09 -17.35
CA ASN A 470 5.99 7.49 -16.11
C ASN A 470 5.35 6.12 -15.85
N SER A 471 6.13 5.07 -16.08
CA SER A 471 5.85 3.64 -15.84
C SER A 471 5.54 3.30 -14.38
N HIS A 472 6.13 3.99 -13.39
CA HIS A 472 5.83 3.77 -11.96
C HIS A 472 4.40 4.17 -11.57
N ARG A 473 3.66 4.80 -12.48
CA ARG A 473 2.27 5.21 -12.29
C ARG A 473 1.30 4.43 -13.15
N ALA A 474 1.77 3.41 -13.88
CA ALA A 474 0.90 2.48 -14.59
C ALA A 474 0.15 1.58 -13.60
N GLU A 475 -1.06 1.14 -13.96
CA GLU A 475 -1.77 0.07 -13.23
C GLU A 475 -0.99 -1.25 -13.21
N MET A 476 -0.22 -1.49 -14.27
CA MET A 476 0.60 -2.66 -14.51
C MET A 476 1.96 -2.19 -15.01
N ASN A 477 2.99 -2.37 -14.18
CA ASN A 477 4.35 -1.98 -14.48
C ASN A 477 5.16 -3.20 -14.91
N ILE A 478 5.84 -3.08 -16.05
CA ILE A 478 6.65 -4.14 -16.65
C ILE A 478 8.15 -3.81 -16.66
N GLU A 479 8.61 -2.76 -15.96
CA GLU A 479 10.02 -2.32 -15.99
C GLU A 479 10.98 -3.38 -15.48
N LYS A 480 10.53 -4.18 -14.51
CA LYS A 480 11.30 -5.30 -13.95
C LYS A 480 11.14 -6.57 -14.80
N LEU A 481 10.34 -6.55 -15.88
CA LEU A 481 10.15 -7.68 -16.79
C LEU A 481 11.37 -7.83 -17.70
N TRP A 482 11.62 -6.84 -18.56
CA TRP A 482 12.70 -6.87 -19.55
C TRP A 482 13.19 -5.47 -20.02
N ASN A 483 13.27 -4.48 -19.13
CA ASN A 483 13.80 -3.16 -19.49
C ASN A 483 15.35 -3.16 -19.58
N PRO A 484 15.95 -2.99 -20.77
CA PRO A 484 17.42 -3.03 -20.91
C PRO A 484 18.12 -1.80 -20.31
N PHE A 485 17.39 -0.73 -20.02
CA PHE A 485 17.93 0.52 -19.48
C PHE A 485 17.96 0.54 -17.94
N LEU A 486 17.36 -0.46 -17.28
CA LEU A 486 17.52 -0.69 -15.84
C LEU A 486 18.66 -1.67 -15.56
N ALA A 487 19.86 -1.15 -15.35
CA ALA A 487 21.01 -1.93 -14.91
C ALA A 487 20.69 -2.77 -13.66
N GLY A 488 21.02 -4.06 -13.71
CA GLY A 488 20.87 -5.02 -12.62
C GLY A 488 19.45 -5.45 -12.24
N ARG A 489 18.41 -4.68 -12.61
CA ARG A 489 17.03 -4.90 -12.14
C ARG A 489 15.95 -4.94 -13.21
N GLY A 490 16.30 -4.65 -14.47
CA GLY A 490 15.32 -4.55 -15.56
C GLY A 490 14.89 -5.88 -16.16
N LYS A 491 15.67 -6.96 -15.97
CA LYS A 491 15.45 -8.27 -16.60
C LYS A 491 15.17 -9.36 -15.56
N LEU A 492 14.30 -9.05 -14.60
CA LEU A 492 13.96 -9.96 -13.50
C LEU A 492 12.76 -10.86 -13.82
N GLY A 493 12.11 -10.67 -14.97
CA GLY A 493 10.91 -11.43 -15.32
C GLY A 493 9.67 -11.06 -14.50
N LEU A 494 9.63 -9.87 -13.89
CA LEU A 494 8.58 -9.48 -12.95
C LEU A 494 7.56 -8.53 -13.57
N VAL A 495 6.28 -8.72 -13.22
CA VAL A 495 5.19 -7.78 -13.51
C VAL A 495 4.57 -7.31 -12.21
N GLU A 496 4.46 -6.00 -12.04
CA GLU A 496 3.96 -5.37 -10.82
C GLU A 496 2.58 -4.75 -11.05
N PHE A 497 1.60 -5.19 -10.26
CA PHE A 497 0.25 -4.65 -10.22
C PHE A 497 0.18 -3.55 -9.17
N ARG A 498 -0.06 -2.31 -9.62
CA ARG A 498 0.07 -1.11 -8.81
C ARG A 498 -1.26 -0.46 -8.47
N ALA A 499 -2.34 -0.87 -9.13
CA ALA A 499 -3.71 -0.38 -8.91
C ALA A 499 -4.35 -0.87 -7.59
N LEU A 500 -3.53 -1.02 -6.56
CA LEU A 500 -3.88 -1.61 -5.27
C LEU A 500 -3.44 -0.65 -4.18
N ARG A 501 -4.42 -0.18 -3.40
CA ARG A 501 -4.18 0.51 -2.14
C ARG A 501 -3.58 -0.43 -1.11
N MET A 502 -3.04 0.14 -0.03
CA MET A 502 -2.55 -0.67 1.08
C MET A 502 -3.69 -1.48 1.71
N GLN A 503 -3.51 -2.80 1.82
CA GLN A 503 -4.56 -3.69 2.32
C GLN A 503 -4.61 -3.71 3.85
N HIS A 504 -5.81 -3.59 4.42
CA HIS A 504 -5.97 -3.46 5.87
C HIS A 504 -5.68 -4.75 6.66
N THR A 505 -5.79 -5.92 6.03
CA THR A 505 -5.54 -7.22 6.67
C THR A 505 -4.71 -8.12 5.74
N PRO A 506 -3.95 -9.08 6.30
CA PRO A 506 -3.21 -10.04 5.49
C PRO A 506 -4.13 -10.93 4.64
N GLU A 507 -5.36 -11.23 5.09
CA GLU A 507 -6.35 -11.98 4.30
C GLU A 507 -6.78 -11.22 3.06
N ARG A 508 -6.96 -9.89 3.13
CA ARG A 508 -7.29 -9.07 1.96
C ARG A 508 -6.14 -9.04 0.96
N ALA A 509 -4.91 -8.86 1.42
CA ALA A 509 -3.72 -8.93 0.56
C ALA A 509 -3.64 -10.30 -0.13
N THR A 510 -3.84 -11.38 0.62
CA THR A 510 -3.80 -12.75 0.10
C THR A 510 -4.93 -13.04 -0.89
N ALA A 511 -6.14 -12.52 -0.64
CA ALA A 511 -7.27 -12.68 -1.57
C ALA A 511 -6.97 -12.03 -2.93
N LEU A 512 -6.32 -10.87 -2.94
CA LEU A 512 -5.86 -10.22 -4.17
C LEU A 512 -4.73 -11.01 -4.85
N VAL A 513 -3.78 -11.57 -4.08
CA VAL A 513 -2.77 -12.49 -4.63
C VAL A 513 -3.44 -13.69 -5.30
N CYS A 514 -4.45 -14.31 -4.67
CA CYS A 514 -5.20 -15.42 -5.26
C CYS A 514 -5.94 -15.00 -6.53
N LEU A 515 -6.57 -13.82 -6.53
CA LEU A 515 -7.24 -13.27 -7.72
C LEU A 515 -6.26 -13.08 -8.88
N LEU A 516 -5.13 -12.40 -8.65
CA LEU A 516 -4.14 -12.12 -9.68
C LEU A 516 -3.44 -13.39 -10.16
N ARG A 517 -3.09 -14.33 -9.27
CA ARG A 517 -2.53 -15.64 -9.64
C ARG A 517 -3.52 -16.49 -10.42
N GLY A 518 -4.80 -16.45 -10.06
CA GLY A 518 -5.88 -17.13 -10.78
C GLY A 518 -6.06 -16.60 -12.19
N ILE A 519 -6.13 -15.27 -12.36
CA ILE A 519 -6.21 -14.61 -13.67
C ILE A 519 -4.97 -14.94 -14.51
N THR A 520 -3.79 -14.84 -13.91
CA THR A 520 -2.51 -15.13 -14.59
C THR A 520 -2.48 -16.59 -15.07
N ALA A 521 -2.84 -17.54 -14.22
CA ALA A 521 -2.90 -18.96 -14.57
C ALA A 521 -3.92 -19.25 -15.67
N MET A 522 -5.11 -18.64 -15.58
CA MET A 522 -6.18 -18.76 -16.56
C MET A 522 -5.72 -18.27 -17.93
N LEU A 523 -5.11 -17.09 -18.00
CA LEU A 523 -4.68 -16.47 -19.26
C LEU A 523 -3.41 -17.11 -19.83
N ALA A 524 -2.57 -17.72 -19.00
CA ALA A 524 -1.39 -18.45 -19.45
C ALA A 524 -1.78 -19.74 -20.20
N ARG A 525 -2.81 -20.46 -19.74
CA ARG A 525 -3.28 -21.69 -20.40
C ARG A 525 -4.42 -21.48 -21.39
N GLY A 526 -5.19 -20.41 -21.24
CA GLY A 526 -6.35 -20.11 -22.06
C GLY A 526 -6.03 -19.28 -23.31
N HIS A 527 -6.86 -19.44 -24.34
CA HIS A 527 -6.92 -18.49 -25.45
C HIS A 527 -7.81 -17.31 -25.05
N TYR A 528 -7.23 -16.12 -24.95
CA TYR A 528 -7.99 -14.88 -24.72
C TYR A 528 -7.76 -13.91 -25.87
N THR A 529 -8.71 -13.86 -26.80
CA THR A 529 -8.60 -13.13 -28.08
C THR A 529 -9.62 -12.01 -28.22
N LEU A 530 -10.34 -11.67 -27.14
CA LEU A 530 -11.29 -10.56 -27.18
C LEU A 530 -10.54 -9.25 -27.46
N PRO A 531 -11.04 -8.37 -28.34
CA PRO A 531 -10.41 -7.08 -28.59
C PRO A 531 -10.50 -6.18 -27.35
N LEU A 532 -9.70 -5.12 -27.35
CA LEU A 532 -9.87 -4.04 -26.37
C LEU A 532 -11.32 -3.52 -26.43
N MET A 533 -11.83 -3.09 -25.29
CA MET A 533 -13.09 -2.39 -25.15
C MET A 533 -12.82 -0.91 -25.04
N ASP A 534 -13.35 -0.13 -25.99
CA ASP A 534 -13.45 1.31 -25.88
C ASP A 534 -14.64 1.65 -24.97
N TRP A 535 -14.33 1.97 -23.72
CA TRP A 535 -15.32 2.36 -22.72
C TRP A 535 -15.80 3.81 -22.89
N GLY A 536 -15.11 4.63 -23.68
CA GLY A 536 -15.37 6.07 -23.79
C GLY A 536 -15.57 6.74 -22.43
N ARG A 537 -16.66 7.51 -22.29
CA ARG A 537 -16.99 8.19 -21.02
C ARG A 537 -17.51 7.26 -19.94
N GLU A 538 -18.05 6.09 -20.29
CA GLU A 538 -18.56 5.15 -19.29
C GLU A 538 -17.47 4.71 -18.32
N LEU A 539 -16.20 4.70 -18.73
CA LEU A 539 -15.07 4.39 -17.85
C LEU A 539 -15.06 5.29 -16.59
N HIS A 540 -15.31 6.60 -16.75
CA HIS A 540 -15.26 7.59 -15.67
C HIS A 540 -16.64 7.99 -15.13
N GLU A 541 -17.71 7.44 -15.70
CA GLU A 541 -19.10 7.67 -15.28
C GLU A 541 -19.68 6.43 -14.59
N ARG A 542 -19.75 5.30 -15.31
CA ARG A 542 -20.28 4.01 -14.81
C ARG A 542 -19.35 3.39 -13.79
N PHE A 543 -18.07 3.22 -14.13
CA PHE A 543 -17.09 2.58 -13.25
C PHE A 543 -16.53 3.52 -12.18
N ALA A 544 -17.03 4.76 -12.11
CA ALA A 544 -16.89 5.58 -10.92
C ALA A 544 -17.70 5.02 -9.73
N LEU A 545 -18.79 4.30 -10.02
CA LEU A 545 -19.76 3.85 -9.03
C LEU A 545 -19.41 2.43 -8.53
N PRO A 546 -19.26 2.24 -7.19
CA PRO A 546 -18.93 0.94 -6.61
C PRO A 546 -19.82 -0.22 -7.06
N PHE A 547 -21.09 0.02 -7.34
CA PHE A 547 -22.03 -1.01 -7.79
C PHE A 547 -21.57 -1.69 -9.08
N TYR A 548 -21.16 -0.93 -10.09
CA TYR A 548 -20.74 -1.51 -11.37
C TYR A 548 -19.36 -2.14 -11.31
N LEU A 549 -18.49 -1.68 -10.39
CA LEU A 549 -17.23 -2.34 -10.09
C LEU A 549 -17.45 -3.69 -9.39
N GLU A 550 -18.39 -3.76 -8.45
CA GLU A 550 -18.79 -5.00 -7.78
C GLU A 550 -19.34 -6.02 -8.81
N GLN A 551 -20.20 -5.58 -9.73
CA GLN A 551 -20.73 -6.44 -10.81
C GLN A 551 -19.66 -6.90 -11.82
N ASP A 552 -18.69 -6.04 -12.14
CA ASP A 552 -17.59 -6.42 -13.03
C ASP A 552 -16.62 -7.39 -12.36
N LEU A 553 -16.36 -7.24 -11.06
CA LEU A 553 -15.65 -8.24 -10.27
C LEU A 553 -16.38 -9.59 -10.28
N ASP A 554 -17.70 -9.60 -10.09
CA ASP A 554 -18.51 -10.85 -10.16
C ASP A 554 -18.33 -11.55 -11.52
N ALA A 555 -18.23 -10.78 -12.62
CA ALA A 555 -17.97 -11.32 -13.94
C ALA A 555 -16.56 -11.95 -14.06
N VAL A 556 -15.54 -11.32 -13.46
CA VAL A 556 -14.19 -11.89 -13.37
C VAL A 556 -14.21 -13.21 -12.57
N LEU A 557 -14.82 -13.20 -11.39
CA LEU A 557 -14.89 -14.38 -10.51
C LEU A 557 -15.63 -15.54 -11.19
N LYS A 558 -16.76 -15.25 -11.85
CA LYS A 558 -17.49 -16.23 -12.65
C LYS A 558 -16.66 -16.81 -13.81
N THR A 559 -15.82 -15.98 -14.43
CA THR A 559 -14.92 -16.43 -15.49
C THR A 559 -13.87 -17.41 -14.94
N LEU A 560 -13.28 -17.10 -13.78
CA LEU A 560 -12.37 -18.01 -13.06
C LEU A 560 -13.07 -19.32 -12.68
N ASP A 561 -14.29 -19.25 -12.14
CA ASP A 561 -15.08 -20.44 -11.82
C ASP A 561 -15.31 -21.32 -13.06
N SER A 562 -15.68 -20.71 -14.20
CA SER A 562 -15.95 -21.42 -15.45
C SER A 562 -14.74 -22.12 -16.06
N THR A 563 -13.52 -21.70 -15.68
CA THR A 563 -12.25 -22.27 -16.14
C THR A 563 -11.63 -23.24 -15.13
N GLY A 564 -12.34 -23.55 -14.04
CA GLY A 564 -11.85 -24.44 -12.97
C GLY A 564 -10.87 -23.78 -12.01
N LEU A 565 -10.66 -22.46 -12.12
CA LEU A 565 -9.76 -21.65 -11.30
C LEU A 565 -10.50 -20.78 -10.28
N GLY A 566 -11.74 -21.14 -9.96
CA GLY A 566 -12.55 -20.47 -8.94
C GLY A 566 -11.80 -20.25 -7.63
N LEU A 567 -12.07 -19.16 -6.92
CA LEU A 567 -11.38 -18.85 -5.66
C LEU A 567 -12.13 -19.39 -4.44
N GLY A 568 -13.44 -19.60 -4.58
CA GLY A 568 -14.31 -20.12 -3.53
C GLY A 568 -14.82 -19.03 -2.58
N GLU A 569 -15.92 -19.35 -1.90
CA GLU A 569 -16.73 -18.38 -1.17
C GLU A 569 -15.97 -17.58 -0.11
N ALA A 570 -15.05 -18.22 0.63
CA ALA A 570 -14.27 -17.54 1.67
C ALA A 570 -13.38 -16.43 1.09
N ILE A 571 -12.79 -16.63 -0.09
CA ILE A 571 -11.98 -15.60 -0.77
C ILE A 571 -12.90 -14.55 -1.41
N HIS A 572 -14.00 -14.97 -2.05
CA HIS A 572 -14.99 -14.05 -2.63
C HIS A 572 -15.51 -13.07 -1.56
N ALA A 573 -15.90 -13.59 -0.40
CA ALA A 573 -16.39 -12.80 0.73
C ALA A 573 -15.36 -11.76 1.22
N VAL A 574 -14.05 -12.03 1.10
CA VAL A 574 -13.00 -11.06 1.44
C VAL A 574 -12.84 -10.00 0.35
N LEU A 575 -12.89 -10.40 -0.93
CA LEU A 575 -12.79 -9.50 -2.08
C LEU A 575 -13.95 -8.51 -2.18
N HIS A 576 -15.15 -8.85 -1.69
CA HIS A 576 -16.33 -7.97 -1.69
C HIS A 576 -16.42 -7.01 -0.49
N ARG A 577 -15.51 -7.08 0.50
CA ARG A 577 -15.56 -6.19 1.67
C ARG A 577 -15.13 -4.76 1.29
N GLU A 578 -16.06 -3.82 1.26
CA GLU A 578 -15.78 -2.41 0.92
C GLU A 578 -16.28 -1.43 2.00
N GLU A 579 -16.09 -1.78 3.27
CA GLU A 579 -16.63 -1.06 4.44
C GLU A 579 -16.17 0.41 4.54
N PHE A 580 -15.00 0.73 4.00
CA PHE A 580 -14.46 2.10 4.02
C PHE A 580 -15.12 3.01 2.97
N ARG A 581 -15.76 2.46 1.94
CA ARG A 581 -16.57 3.23 0.98
C ARG A 581 -17.95 3.56 1.54
N GLN A 582 -18.46 2.79 2.51
CA GLN A 582 -19.76 3.08 3.11
C GLN A 582 -19.69 4.34 3.98
N TRP A 583 -20.51 5.34 3.63
CA TRP A 583 -20.73 6.51 4.49
C TRP A 583 -21.75 6.17 5.57
N GLY A 584 -22.87 5.59 5.17
CA GLY A 584 -23.92 5.18 6.08
C GLY A 584 -25.19 4.76 5.35
N GLN A 585 -26.23 4.50 6.12
CA GLN A 585 -27.54 4.14 5.60
C GLN A 585 -28.65 4.73 6.47
N LEU A 586 -29.79 5.02 5.86
CA LEU A 586 -30.99 5.52 6.51
C LEU A 586 -32.18 4.63 6.19
N ALA A 587 -33.02 4.38 7.20
CA ALA A 587 -34.28 3.69 7.01
C ALA A 587 -35.36 4.68 6.55
N LEU A 588 -36.06 4.32 5.48
CA LEU A 588 -37.26 4.99 4.98
C LEU A 588 -38.43 4.01 5.08
N PRO A 589 -39.69 4.44 5.00
CA PRO A 589 -40.79 3.48 5.01
C PRO A 589 -40.74 2.60 3.75
N GLY A 590 -40.56 1.30 3.94
CA GLY A 590 -40.55 0.28 2.87
C GLY A 590 -39.19 0.09 2.18
N CYS A 591 -38.22 0.98 2.40
CA CYS A 591 -36.90 0.89 1.77
C CYS A 591 -35.79 1.46 2.67
N ARG A 592 -34.54 1.28 2.26
CA ARG A 592 -33.38 1.94 2.86
C ARG A 592 -32.61 2.69 1.79
N LEU A 593 -32.08 3.85 2.15
CA LEU A 593 -31.11 4.58 1.34
C LEU A 593 -29.72 4.26 1.88
N GLU A 594 -28.85 3.73 1.03
CA GLU A 594 -27.43 3.55 1.31
C GLU A 594 -26.65 4.63 0.57
N VAL A 595 -25.70 5.25 1.26
CA VAL A 595 -24.81 6.26 0.67
C VAL A 595 -23.39 5.73 0.75
N ARG A 596 -22.74 5.66 -0.41
CA ARG A 596 -21.38 5.14 -0.56
C ARG A 596 -20.53 6.20 -1.24
N ARG A 597 -19.27 6.33 -0.83
CA ARG A 597 -18.26 7.10 -1.54
C ARG A 597 -17.99 6.41 -2.88
N ALA A 598 -18.13 7.16 -3.96
CA ALA A 598 -17.75 6.73 -5.29
C ALA A 598 -16.35 7.25 -5.64
N LEU A 599 -15.76 6.73 -6.71
CA LEU A 599 -14.46 7.17 -7.20
C LEU A 599 -14.56 8.56 -7.84
N GLU A 600 -13.46 9.30 -7.77
CA GLU A 600 -13.33 10.59 -8.44
C GLU A 600 -12.01 10.67 -9.21
N PHE A 601 -12.08 11.31 -10.37
CA PHE A 601 -10.98 11.39 -11.33
C PHE A 601 -10.43 12.82 -11.31
N TRP A 602 -9.53 13.10 -10.36
CA TRP A 602 -9.03 14.46 -10.13
C TRP A 602 -8.05 14.91 -11.23
N PRO A 603 -8.38 15.93 -12.02
CA PRO A 603 -7.52 16.35 -13.11
C PRO A 603 -6.24 17.01 -12.58
N LEU A 604 -5.15 16.81 -13.32
CA LEU A 604 -3.89 17.53 -13.10
C LEU A 604 -4.09 19.02 -13.41
N LEU A 605 -3.55 19.89 -12.57
CA LEU A 605 -3.56 21.34 -12.79
C LEU A 605 -2.31 21.75 -13.60
N GLY A 606 -2.52 22.42 -14.73
CA GLY A 606 -1.44 22.98 -15.55
C GLY A 606 -0.67 24.10 -14.83
N ASP A 607 0.63 24.21 -15.11
CA ASP A 607 1.58 25.23 -14.60
C ASP A 607 1.75 25.39 -13.07
N ALA A 608 0.99 24.67 -12.24
CA ALA A 608 1.08 24.72 -10.78
C ALA A 608 2.26 23.91 -10.19
N ALA A 609 3.10 23.32 -11.04
CA ALA A 609 4.30 22.56 -10.68
C ALA A 609 5.51 22.98 -11.53
N SER A 610 5.59 24.26 -11.92
CA SER A 610 6.77 24.75 -12.63
C SER A 610 8.02 24.66 -11.73
N PRO A 611 9.22 24.44 -12.28
CA PRO A 611 10.48 24.47 -11.53
C PRO A 611 10.66 25.74 -10.68
N GLU A 612 10.01 26.83 -11.05
CA GLU A 612 10.00 28.12 -10.36
C GLU A 612 9.26 28.08 -9.00
N GLN A 613 8.36 27.11 -8.79
CA GLN A 613 7.54 26.97 -7.58
C GLN A 613 8.06 25.94 -6.54
N ARG A 614 9.22 25.31 -6.80
CA ARG A 614 9.94 24.38 -5.86
C ARG A 614 9.07 23.26 -5.27
N GLY A 615 8.38 22.49 -6.11
CA GLY A 615 7.67 21.26 -5.69
C GLY A 615 7.98 20.08 -6.61
N SER A 616 8.35 18.93 -6.04
CA SER A 616 8.43 17.64 -6.76
C SER A 616 7.07 16.94 -6.89
N SER A 617 6.01 17.51 -6.30
CA SER A 617 4.65 16.97 -6.26
C SER A 617 3.77 17.60 -7.33
N ARG A 618 3.04 16.77 -8.08
CA ARG A 618 1.97 17.20 -9.00
C ARG A 618 0.76 17.72 -8.22
N LEU A 619 0.23 18.86 -8.62
CA LEU A 619 -0.99 19.41 -8.04
C LEU A 619 -2.21 18.98 -8.86
N VAL A 620 -3.24 18.47 -8.18
CA VAL A 620 -4.50 18.01 -8.79
C VAL A 620 -5.67 18.77 -8.18
N ASP A 621 -6.77 18.89 -8.92
CA ASP A 621 -8.00 19.45 -8.37
C ASP A 621 -8.80 18.42 -7.57
N ALA A 622 -8.42 18.26 -6.31
CA ALA A 622 -9.11 17.39 -5.35
C ALA A 622 -10.40 18.01 -4.75
N SER A 623 -10.91 19.12 -5.31
CA SER A 623 -12.07 19.83 -4.75
C SER A 623 -13.42 19.19 -5.08
N THR A 624 -13.42 18.09 -5.81
CA THR A 624 -14.61 17.36 -6.22
C THR A 624 -14.76 16.05 -5.47
N ALA A 625 -16.00 15.68 -5.20
CA ALA A 625 -16.37 14.42 -4.58
C ALA A 625 -17.52 13.78 -5.36
N ARG A 626 -17.61 12.45 -5.25
CA ARG A 626 -18.68 11.65 -5.81
C ARG A 626 -19.28 10.73 -4.77
N VAL A 627 -20.60 10.61 -4.79
CA VAL A 627 -21.35 9.63 -4.00
C VAL A 627 -22.22 8.76 -4.90
N GLU A 628 -22.36 7.50 -4.50
CA GLU A 628 -23.33 6.56 -5.04
C GLU A 628 -24.49 6.45 -4.06
N LEU A 629 -25.70 6.60 -4.59
CA LEU A 629 -26.95 6.38 -3.87
C LEU A 629 -27.53 5.03 -4.27
N ARG A 630 -27.81 4.16 -3.29
CA ARG A 630 -28.58 2.92 -3.50
C ARG A 630 -29.87 2.96 -2.73
N LEU A 631 -31.00 2.82 -3.40
CA LEU A 631 -32.30 2.64 -2.76
C LEU A 631 -32.71 1.17 -2.85
N ARG A 632 -32.85 0.52 -1.71
CA ARG A 632 -33.15 -0.92 -1.63
C ARG A 632 -34.45 -1.17 -0.87
N PRO A 633 -35.31 -2.11 -1.31
CA PRO A 633 -36.46 -2.51 -0.52
C PRO A 633 -36.03 -3.09 0.83
N GLN A 634 -36.86 -2.88 1.85
CA GLN A 634 -36.65 -3.53 3.14
C GLN A 634 -37.11 -5.00 3.04
N GLN A 635 -36.27 -5.95 3.47
CA GLN A 635 -36.60 -7.38 3.42
C GLN A 635 -37.95 -7.65 4.09
N GLY A 636 -38.85 -8.35 3.40
CA GLY A 636 -40.21 -8.65 3.88
C GLY A 636 -41.23 -7.52 3.74
N ARG A 637 -40.88 -6.39 3.10
CA ARG A 637 -41.79 -5.27 2.80
C ARG A 637 -41.58 -4.76 1.37
N GLU A 638 -41.81 -5.62 0.39
CA GLU A 638 -41.58 -5.35 -1.04
C GLU A 638 -42.61 -4.40 -1.70
N SER A 639 -43.60 -3.89 -0.95
CA SER A 639 -44.66 -3.04 -1.49
C SER A 639 -44.17 -1.66 -1.95
N ASP A 640 -44.46 -1.32 -3.22
CA ASP A 640 -44.33 -0.02 -3.92
C ASP A 640 -42.99 0.74 -3.82
N TRP A 641 -41.88 0.13 -3.39
CA TRP A 641 -40.59 0.84 -3.29
C TRP A 641 -40.11 1.47 -4.63
N HIS A 642 -40.63 1.00 -5.76
CA HIS A 642 -40.41 1.60 -7.09
C HIS A 642 -40.99 3.02 -7.22
N GLY A 643 -41.99 3.40 -6.41
CA GLY A 643 -42.63 4.71 -6.43
C GLY A 643 -41.82 5.84 -5.78
N TRP A 644 -40.63 5.54 -5.24
CA TRP A 644 -39.74 6.56 -4.67
C TRP A 644 -39.03 7.35 -5.77
N GLN A 645 -39.13 8.68 -5.64
CA GLN A 645 -38.35 9.68 -6.37
C GLN A 645 -37.27 10.25 -5.45
N VAL A 646 -36.12 10.60 -6.03
CA VAL A 646 -34.99 11.21 -5.33
C VAL A 646 -34.68 12.50 -6.07
N LEU A 647 -34.92 13.64 -5.45
CA LEU A 647 -34.67 14.94 -6.07
C LEU A 647 -33.42 15.60 -5.48
N VAL A 648 -32.61 16.23 -6.33
CA VAL A 648 -31.48 17.08 -5.93
C VAL A 648 -31.53 18.39 -6.69
N ALA A 649 -31.42 19.51 -5.98
CA ALA A 649 -31.55 20.85 -6.56
C ALA A 649 -32.84 21.01 -7.42
N GLY A 650 -33.90 20.30 -7.04
CA GLY A 650 -35.18 20.25 -7.74
C GLY A 650 -35.25 19.30 -8.94
N ILE A 651 -34.16 18.62 -9.32
CA ILE A 651 -34.10 17.68 -10.45
C ILE A 651 -34.41 16.27 -9.94
N ASP A 652 -35.37 15.57 -10.55
CA ASP A 652 -35.64 14.16 -10.27
C ASP A 652 -34.52 13.29 -10.89
N LEU A 653 -33.81 12.54 -10.06
CA LEU A 653 -32.71 11.71 -10.51
C LEU A 653 -33.24 10.52 -11.30
N PRO A 654 -32.72 10.22 -12.51
CA PRO A 654 -33.11 9.06 -13.29
C PRO A 654 -32.48 7.79 -12.70
N MET A 655 -32.90 7.42 -11.50
CA MET A 655 -32.39 6.30 -10.74
C MET A 655 -32.51 5.00 -11.55
N ARG A 656 -31.38 4.33 -11.79
CA ARG A 656 -31.32 3.11 -12.60
C ARG A 656 -31.81 1.91 -11.82
N GLN A 657 -32.66 1.08 -12.41
CA GLN A 657 -33.10 -0.17 -11.80
C GLN A 657 -32.09 -1.26 -12.13
N GLU A 658 -31.48 -1.82 -11.09
CA GLU A 658 -30.43 -2.84 -11.21
C GLU A 658 -30.73 -4.02 -10.25
N ARG A 659 -29.86 -5.02 -10.25
CA ARG A 659 -29.94 -6.19 -9.35
C ARG A 659 -28.54 -6.66 -8.96
N ASP A 660 -28.38 -7.07 -7.71
CA ASP A 660 -27.21 -7.81 -7.22
C ASP A 660 -27.65 -9.06 -6.42
N SER A 661 -26.71 -9.65 -5.68
CA SER A 661 -26.93 -10.82 -4.83
C SER A 661 -27.93 -10.59 -3.69
N GLU A 662 -28.17 -9.34 -3.26
CA GLU A 662 -29.19 -9.00 -2.26
C GLU A 662 -30.58 -8.75 -2.87
N GLY A 663 -30.68 -8.61 -4.19
CA GLY A 663 -31.93 -8.44 -4.92
C GLY A 663 -31.98 -7.15 -5.73
N ALA A 664 -33.21 -6.69 -6.01
CA ALA A 664 -33.43 -5.48 -6.81
C ALA A 664 -33.10 -4.20 -6.02
N LEU A 665 -32.55 -3.21 -6.71
CA LEU A 665 -32.22 -1.90 -6.16
C LEU A 665 -32.34 -0.81 -7.22
N LYS A 666 -32.36 0.44 -6.77
CA LYS A 666 -32.14 1.61 -7.62
C LYS A 666 -30.76 2.21 -7.32
N VAL A 667 -29.98 2.56 -8.35
CA VAL A 667 -28.63 3.15 -8.19
C VAL A 667 -28.45 4.41 -9.04
N PHE A 668 -27.78 5.42 -8.49
CA PHE A 668 -27.37 6.61 -9.23
C PHE A 668 -26.22 7.36 -8.54
N GLY A 669 -25.40 8.05 -9.32
CA GLY A 669 -24.27 8.85 -8.85
C GLY A 669 -24.59 10.34 -8.72
N LEU A 670 -23.93 11.01 -7.78
CA LEU A 670 -23.88 12.47 -7.72
C LEU A 670 -22.42 12.92 -7.65
N ARG A 671 -22.06 13.91 -8.45
CA ARG A 671 -20.77 14.58 -8.41
C ARG A 671 -20.96 16.05 -8.03
N TYR A 672 -20.12 16.56 -7.14
CA TYR A 672 -20.28 17.93 -6.62
C TYR A 672 -18.93 18.49 -6.15
N ARG A 673 -18.86 19.82 -6.01
CA ARG A 673 -17.70 20.49 -5.40
C ARG A 673 -17.84 20.44 -3.86
N SER A 674 -16.91 19.76 -3.17
CA SER A 674 -16.96 19.61 -1.71
C SER A 674 -16.33 20.79 -0.96
N PHE A 675 -15.33 21.46 -1.54
CA PHE A 675 -14.70 22.66 -0.99
C PHE A 675 -14.15 23.58 -2.09
N VAL A 676 -13.78 24.81 -1.76
CA VAL A 676 -13.10 25.72 -2.70
C VAL A 676 -11.59 25.68 -2.40
N PRO A 677 -10.75 25.18 -3.32
CA PRO A 677 -9.31 25.14 -3.14
C PRO A 677 -8.70 26.53 -3.37
N GLY A 678 -7.56 26.82 -2.74
CA GLY A 678 -6.82 28.06 -3.00
C GLY A 678 -6.32 28.16 -4.45
N TRP A 679 -5.99 27.01 -5.06
CA TRP A 679 -5.71 26.85 -6.48
C TRP A 679 -6.42 25.59 -6.97
N GLY A 680 -7.27 25.72 -8.00
CA GLY A 680 -7.98 24.59 -8.59
C GLY A 680 -8.70 25.01 -9.87
N LEU A 681 -9.42 24.08 -10.49
CA LEU A 681 -10.26 24.40 -11.63
C LEU A 681 -11.50 25.17 -11.16
N HIS A 682 -12.10 25.88 -12.10
CA HIS A 682 -13.39 26.57 -11.93
C HIS A 682 -13.44 27.50 -10.71
N PRO A 683 -12.61 28.55 -10.62
CA PRO A 683 -12.57 29.45 -9.44
C PRO A 683 -13.90 30.17 -9.17
N ALA A 684 -14.81 30.23 -10.15
CA ALA A 684 -16.14 30.83 -10.00
C ALA A 684 -17.19 29.90 -9.36
N LEU A 685 -16.88 28.61 -9.14
CA LEU A 685 -17.82 27.63 -8.58
C LEU A 685 -17.69 27.58 -7.05
N GLY A 686 -18.78 27.81 -6.32
CA GLY A 686 -18.81 27.65 -4.87
C GLY A 686 -18.74 26.19 -4.41
N ALA A 687 -18.50 25.95 -3.13
CA ALA A 687 -18.74 24.64 -2.54
C ALA A 687 -20.25 24.33 -2.56
N GLN A 688 -20.58 23.09 -2.85
CA GLN A 688 -21.96 22.58 -2.99
C GLN A 688 -22.32 21.59 -1.87
N ALA A 689 -21.44 21.45 -0.87
CA ALA A 689 -21.71 20.76 0.37
C ALA A 689 -22.36 21.72 1.40
N PRO A 690 -23.31 21.24 2.23
CA PRO A 690 -23.86 19.90 2.22
C PRO A 690 -24.80 19.64 1.02
N VAL A 691 -24.89 18.39 0.58
CA VAL A 691 -25.78 17.98 -0.52
C VAL A 691 -27.14 17.57 0.05
N GLN A 692 -28.22 18.16 -0.46
CA GLN A 692 -29.59 17.87 -0.03
C GLN A 692 -30.33 17.00 -1.05
N LEU A 693 -30.85 15.87 -0.57
CA LEU A 693 -31.68 14.93 -1.32
C LEU A 693 -33.11 14.99 -0.76
N LEU A 694 -34.09 15.35 -1.59
CA LEU A 694 -35.49 15.28 -1.21
C LEU A 694 -36.08 13.97 -1.75
N LEU A 695 -36.40 13.04 -0.86
CA LEU A 695 -36.99 11.76 -1.21
C LEU A 695 -38.51 11.81 -1.02
N ARG A 696 -39.23 11.36 -2.04
CA ARG A 696 -40.68 11.50 -2.14
C ARG A 696 -41.30 10.18 -2.59
N HIS A 697 -42.40 9.78 -1.96
CA HIS A 697 -43.16 8.59 -2.38
C HIS A 697 -44.63 8.95 -2.60
N ARG A 698 -45.21 8.53 -3.73
CA ARG A 698 -46.59 8.87 -4.12
C ARG A 698 -47.66 8.48 -3.10
N ALA A 699 -47.42 7.40 -2.35
CA ALA A 699 -48.37 6.89 -1.35
C ALA A 699 -48.18 7.53 0.04
N HIS A 700 -47.18 8.39 0.23
CA HIS A 700 -46.85 8.97 1.53
C HIS A 700 -47.25 10.45 1.59
N SER A 701 -47.72 10.88 2.76
CA SER A 701 -48.14 12.27 3.04
C SER A 701 -47.00 13.16 3.56
N ALA A 702 -45.76 12.70 3.46
CA ALA A 702 -44.57 13.40 3.92
C ALA A 702 -43.45 13.28 2.89
N ASP A 703 -42.57 14.26 2.88
CA ASP A 703 -41.31 14.25 2.15
C ASP A 703 -40.15 14.04 3.12
N TYR A 704 -39.06 13.45 2.63
CA TYR A 704 -37.92 13.03 3.45
C TYR A 704 -36.68 13.74 2.96
N LEU A 705 -36.22 14.76 3.70
CA LEU A 705 -35.03 15.52 3.36
C LEU A 705 -33.81 14.85 3.99
N VAL A 706 -32.99 14.23 3.14
CA VAL A 706 -31.69 13.67 3.53
C VAL A 706 -30.60 14.68 3.23
N THR A 707 -29.79 15.02 4.22
CA THR A 707 -28.65 15.93 4.03
C THR A 707 -27.33 15.18 4.22
N LEU A 708 -26.45 15.29 3.23
CA LEU A 708 -25.11 14.71 3.22
C LEU A 708 -24.09 15.80 3.56
N HIS A 709 -23.43 15.65 4.70
CA HIS A 709 -22.43 16.60 5.20
C HIS A 709 -21.00 16.10 4.95
N GLU A 710 -20.05 17.01 4.71
CA GLU A 710 -18.62 16.66 4.64
C GLU A 710 -17.99 16.56 6.04
N TRP A 711 -18.49 17.40 6.94
CA TRP A 711 -18.13 17.54 8.35
C TRP A 711 -19.35 17.27 9.24
N ARG A 712 -19.26 17.64 10.53
CA ARG A 712 -20.38 17.44 11.43
C ARG A 712 -21.61 18.25 10.98
N PRO A 713 -22.84 17.76 11.22
CA PRO A 713 -24.06 18.48 10.83
C PRO A 713 -24.25 19.87 11.46
N ASP A 714 -23.58 20.15 12.58
CA ASP A 714 -23.56 21.46 13.24
C ASP A 714 -22.53 22.44 12.63
N GLY A 715 -21.79 22.03 11.61
CA GLY A 715 -20.75 22.83 10.94
C GLY A 715 -19.41 22.83 11.66
N GLU A 716 -19.29 22.15 12.81
CA GLU A 716 -18.07 22.11 13.61
C GLU A 716 -17.08 21.05 13.12
N ALA A 717 -15.81 21.24 13.47
CA ALA A 717 -14.80 20.20 13.28
C ALA A 717 -14.98 19.05 14.30
N TYR A 718 -14.53 17.86 13.93
CA TYR A 718 -14.41 16.77 14.90
C TYR A 718 -13.22 17.01 15.84
N PRO A 719 -13.35 16.69 17.15
CA PRO A 719 -12.24 16.78 18.07
C PRO A 719 -11.23 15.67 17.79
N GLY A 720 -10.03 16.04 17.34
CA GLY A 720 -8.93 15.11 17.11
C GLY A 720 -9.20 14.04 16.04
N MET A 721 -8.21 13.17 15.85
CA MET A 721 -8.29 12.04 14.93
C MET A 721 -9.20 10.94 15.48
N PRO A 722 -9.78 10.07 14.64
CA PRO A 722 -10.53 8.93 15.12
C PRO A 722 -9.65 7.90 15.84
N ASP A 723 -10.15 7.30 16.92
CA ASP A 723 -9.38 6.34 17.73
C ASP A 723 -9.11 5.01 16.97
N ASN A 724 -10.08 4.59 16.16
CA ASN A 724 -10.08 3.33 15.42
C ASN A 724 -11.09 3.38 14.25
N LEU A 725 -11.16 2.29 13.47
CA LEU A 725 -12.06 2.17 12.32
C LEU A 725 -13.55 2.26 12.70
N ALA A 726 -13.94 1.83 13.91
CA ALA A 726 -15.32 1.93 14.36
C ALA A 726 -15.71 3.38 14.71
N ASP A 727 -14.81 4.15 15.34
CA ASP A 727 -14.98 5.59 15.52
C ASP A 727 -15.08 6.30 14.16
N ALA A 728 -14.17 6.00 13.24
CA ALA A 728 -14.20 6.55 11.88
C ALA A 728 -15.51 6.23 11.15
N SER A 729 -16.02 5.00 11.24
CA SER A 729 -17.30 4.59 10.67
C SER A 729 -18.48 5.35 11.29
N ARG A 730 -18.48 5.52 12.63
CA ARG A 730 -19.51 6.29 13.33
C ARG A 730 -19.52 7.75 12.86
N ARG A 731 -18.36 8.40 12.79
CA ARG A 731 -18.23 9.77 12.27
C ARG A 731 -18.77 9.87 10.85
N ARG A 732 -18.45 8.91 9.96
CA ARG A 732 -19.02 8.91 8.58
C ARG A 732 -20.54 8.84 8.57
N ALA A 733 -21.14 8.01 9.43
CA ALA A 733 -22.59 7.83 9.51
C ALA A 733 -23.31 9.05 10.12
N GLU A 734 -22.71 9.73 11.10
CA GLU A 734 -23.24 10.96 11.70
C GLU A 734 -23.42 12.10 10.69
N ARG A 735 -22.70 12.06 9.56
CA ARG A 735 -22.79 13.05 8.47
C ARG A 735 -24.00 12.89 7.57
N ILE A 736 -24.89 11.94 7.86
CA ILE A 736 -26.11 11.73 7.11
C ILE A 736 -27.29 12.01 8.04
N THR A 737 -28.00 13.11 7.80
CA THR A 737 -29.18 13.50 8.59
C THR A 737 -30.46 13.32 7.80
N LEU A 738 -31.57 13.10 8.50
CA LEU A 738 -32.90 12.93 7.93
C LEU A 738 -33.90 13.81 8.67
N ASP A 739 -34.56 14.69 7.92
CA ASP A 739 -35.70 15.47 8.37
C ASP A 739 -36.98 15.02 7.65
N ILE A 740 -38.08 14.89 8.39
CA ILE A 740 -39.39 14.54 7.83
C ILE A 740 -40.18 15.84 7.68
N LEU A 741 -40.50 16.19 6.44
CA LEU A 741 -41.19 17.41 6.07
C LEU A 741 -42.65 17.12 5.69
N PRO A 742 -43.57 18.08 5.92
CA PRO A 742 -44.90 18.02 5.30
C PRO A 742 -44.78 17.91 3.77
N ARG A 743 -45.67 17.14 3.14
CA ARG A 743 -45.73 17.01 1.68
C ARG A 743 -45.95 18.38 1.04
N ASP A 744 -45.09 18.76 0.10
CA ASP A 744 -45.30 19.94 -0.74
C ASP A 744 -46.08 19.57 -2.03
N PRO A 745 -47.39 19.84 -2.13
CA PRO A 745 -48.17 19.49 -3.32
C PRO A 745 -47.76 20.31 -4.55
N ASP A 746 -47.13 21.46 -4.37
CA ASP A 746 -46.82 22.43 -5.43
C ASP A 746 -45.39 22.28 -5.97
N LEU A 747 -44.58 21.38 -5.39
CA LEU A 747 -43.23 21.11 -5.89
C LEU A 747 -43.27 20.48 -7.28
N ILE A 748 -42.88 21.27 -8.27
CA ILE A 748 -42.67 20.85 -9.66
C ILE A 748 -41.18 20.56 -9.87
N PRO A 749 -40.78 19.33 -10.25
CA PRO A 749 -39.40 19.03 -10.57
C PRO A 749 -38.89 19.92 -11.72
N ARG A 750 -37.66 20.43 -11.58
CA ARG A 750 -36.96 21.14 -12.65
C ARG A 750 -36.62 20.16 -13.76
N SER A 751 -36.65 20.64 -15.00
CA SER A 751 -36.13 19.90 -16.14
C SER A 751 -34.65 19.55 -15.94
N ALA A 752 -34.25 18.37 -16.40
CA ALA A 752 -32.87 17.96 -16.40
C ALA A 752 -31.99 18.97 -17.17
N PRO A 753 -30.75 19.22 -16.71
CA PRO A 753 -29.85 20.14 -17.39
C PRO A 753 -29.38 19.55 -18.73
N ALA A 754 -29.08 20.41 -19.71
CA ALA A 754 -28.54 19.98 -21.00
C ALA A 754 -27.11 19.40 -20.90
N HIS A 755 -26.38 19.78 -19.85
CA HIS A 755 -25.04 19.31 -19.54
C HIS A 755 -24.95 18.86 -18.08
N GLY A 756 -24.13 17.85 -17.81
CA GLY A 756 -23.89 17.35 -16.46
C GLY A 756 -24.85 16.26 -16.00
N LEU A 757 -25.86 15.88 -16.78
CA LEU A 757 -26.61 14.64 -16.57
C LEU A 757 -26.14 13.59 -17.57
N ASP A 758 -25.52 12.52 -17.08
CA ASP A 758 -25.16 11.34 -17.84
C ASP A 758 -26.00 10.12 -17.39
N PRO A 759 -25.94 8.95 -18.06
CA PRO A 759 -26.76 7.79 -17.72
C PRO A 759 -26.55 7.24 -16.30
N PHE A 760 -25.45 7.58 -15.63
CA PHE A 760 -25.03 7.01 -14.34
C PHE A 760 -24.91 8.07 -13.23
N CYS A 761 -24.71 9.34 -13.57
CA CYS A 761 -24.39 10.40 -12.63
C CYS A 761 -25.00 11.76 -13.01
N LEU A 762 -25.32 12.56 -11.99
CA LEU A 762 -25.58 13.99 -12.12
C LEU A 762 -24.42 14.79 -11.52
N ASP A 763 -23.77 15.60 -12.34
CA ASP A 763 -22.74 16.57 -11.95
C ASP A 763 -23.38 17.90 -11.55
N LEU A 764 -23.54 18.11 -10.25
CA LEU A 764 -24.12 19.33 -9.67
C LEU A 764 -23.33 20.57 -10.05
N ARG A 765 -22.06 20.45 -10.41
CA ARG A 765 -21.19 21.58 -10.78
C ARG A 765 -21.62 22.24 -12.10
N ALA A 766 -22.38 21.52 -12.92
CA ALA A 766 -22.94 22.02 -14.17
C ALA A 766 -24.25 22.79 -13.99
N LEU A 767 -24.85 22.75 -12.79
CA LEU A 767 -26.09 23.46 -12.51
C LEU A 767 -25.81 24.95 -12.36
N SER A 768 -26.61 25.78 -13.04
CA SER A 768 -26.62 27.22 -12.83
C SER A 768 -27.10 27.49 -11.40
N CYS A 769 -26.28 28.21 -10.62
CA CYS A 769 -26.68 28.73 -9.32
C CYS A 769 -27.94 29.60 -9.43
#